data_AF-A0AAV4ZHF3-F1
#
_entry.id   AF-A0AAV4ZHF3-F1
#
_cell.length_a   1.000
_cell.length_b   1.000
_cell.length_c   1.000
_cell.angle_alpha   90.00
_cell.angle_beta   90.00
_cell.angle_gamma   90.00
#
_symmetry.space_group_name_H-M   'P 1'
#
loop_
_entity.id
_entity.type
_entity.pdbx_description
1 polymer ?
#
loop_
_entity_poly.entity_id
_entity_poly.type
_entity_poly.pdbx_seq_one_letter_code
_entity_poly.pdbx_strand_id
1 'polypeptide(L)'
;MSLLRPALLNALLAVCAASPFAFVLTLPFVDLGQWRQVETATVAVHGAAGLAALLMALLALSGERAVRDAAFSAPVLLLVGVGVLSLALSPLHDDPVRTLFGLLKHGVGALWWISTGVLAAAFAVAGRGVGRTVLACAAAAAALCVFGLYALNWSAPEPRWIPYDFKEWVAILGLLAAVPLLAMRTRGSVAAAAVTAAIAILGFGNRSIMLTVGLSAMAYVAWIVLRNRIPTKPRVALVAGLALAALSGTIAVALLPPVLEKLAVSSIRETSASPIPSENPLDHVSIEGKPYGTLWSRGVVFDLVARNLAARPLALAAGRGWGSLQEVIAEDGRSVPGRRFRWGPETASLTFLDFNANADFHSHNLLAESALALGLPGALLTLLAFLAPVLCARRRSLAAAGILSATLLVAGSLWFLLAIMGPFLALAVASVGLGRPPASTRRLPAPALAPAFAVPAVGILFCSALLLGFGKAQQEERWFAPLSFFRAPPCTTVVGPLLPEREINTGLFRRFVEQTERAGSAEKTKEYADDRRGNAINFACIMRTLAGRKPSASVLAASLELRPRIFTAAGNDPIWLQSMKPDVVYWEADLARLWSVAPGRTEVAVPYVSWLIAQRDPKMPEIAGRLASAMRDGDPVKAWILSRKAEAEGDRTAQDRHLRDALAQGIANIVPISRASVERAMQAASR
;
A
#
# COMPACT_ATOMS: atom_id res chain seq x y z
N MET A 1 46.77 3.57 -2.29
CA MET A 1 45.40 3.84 -1.80
C MET A 1 45.10 5.32 -1.53
N SER A 2 46.07 6.16 -1.12
CA SER A 2 45.86 7.59 -0.85
C SER A 2 45.33 8.37 -2.07
N LEU A 3 45.82 8.08 -3.27
CA LEU A 3 45.35 8.66 -4.54
C LEU A 3 43.95 8.18 -4.96
N LEU A 4 43.53 6.99 -4.53
CA LEU A 4 42.24 6.39 -4.91
C LEU A 4 41.08 6.96 -4.07
N ARG A 5 41.36 7.38 -2.83
CA ARG A 5 40.33 7.82 -1.89
C ARG A 5 39.52 9.04 -2.37
N PRO A 6 40.13 10.12 -2.91
CA PRO A 6 39.38 11.24 -3.47
C PRO A 6 38.47 10.82 -4.63
N ALA A 7 38.96 9.93 -5.51
CA ALA A 7 38.17 9.41 -6.62
C ALA A 7 36.95 8.61 -6.13
N LEU A 8 37.14 7.74 -5.13
CA LEU A 8 36.04 6.99 -4.49
C LEU A 8 35.03 7.91 -3.80
N LEU A 9 35.47 8.97 -3.11
CA LEU A 9 34.59 9.95 -2.48
C LEU A 9 33.77 10.74 -3.51
N ASN A 10 34.39 11.13 -4.63
CA ASN A 10 33.70 11.83 -5.72
C ASN A 10 32.69 10.90 -6.42
N ALA A 11 33.05 9.64 -6.64
CA ALA A 11 32.12 8.64 -7.17
C ALA A 11 30.93 8.42 -6.22
N LEU A 12 31.19 8.33 -4.91
CA LEU A 12 30.13 8.19 -3.91
C LEU A 12 29.21 9.42 -3.89
N LEU A 13 29.79 10.62 -3.98
CA LEU A 13 29.04 11.87 -4.06
C LEU A 13 28.15 11.90 -5.31
N ALA A 14 28.65 11.47 -6.46
CA ALA A 14 27.88 11.40 -7.70
C ALA A 14 26.69 10.43 -7.59
N VAL A 15 26.91 9.20 -7.08
CA VAL A 15 25.83 8.22 -6.85
C VAL A 15 24.80 8.77 -5.87
N CYS A 16 25.25 9.37 -4.75
CA CYS A 16 24.38 9.97 -3.76
C CYS A 16 23.57 11.13 -4.37
N ALA A 17 24.19 12.03 -5.16
CA ALA A 17 23.51 13.16 -5.79
C ALA A 17 22.53 12.74 -6.89
N ALA A 18 22.79 11.63 -7.58
CA ALA A 18 21.88 11.08 -8.59
C ALA A 18 20.67 10.36 -7.95
N SER A 19 20.83 9.75 -6.78
CA SER A 19 19.78 8.90 -6.19
C SER A 19 18.41 9.58 -5.95
N PRO A 20 18.28 10.88 -5.58
CA PRO A 20 16.98 11.55 -5.49
C PRO A 20 16.25 11.66 -6.84
N PHE A 21 16.96 11.52 -7.96
CA PHE A 21 16.40 11.52 -9.32
C PHE A 21 15.93 10.13 -9.78
N ALA A 22 15.84 9.14 -8.88
CA ALA A 22 15.26 7.83 -9.17
C ALA A 22 13.85 7.90 -9.81
N PHE A 23 13.12 9.00 -9.58
CA PHE A 23 11.83 9.26 -10.21
C PHE A 23 11.87 9.33 -11.74
N VAL A 24 13.02 9.62 -12.34
CA VAL A 24 13.14 9.67 -13.81
C VAL A 24 12.77 8.32 -14.43
N LEU A 25 13.05 7.21 -13.75
CA LEU A 25 12.69 5.87 -14.24
C LEU A 25 11.19 5.56 -14.13
N THR A 26 10.41 6.38 -13.45
CA THR A 26 8.94 6.21 -13.33
C THR A 26 8.19 6.87 -14.48
N LEU A 27 8.89 7.71 -15.25
CA LEU A 27 8.32 8.42 -16.38
C LEU A 27 7.98 7.45 -17.52
N PRO A 28 6.95 7.71 -18.33
CA PRO A 28 6.39 6.71 -19.25
C PRO A 28 7.30 6.25 -20.39
N PHE A 29 8.44 6.90 -20.64
CA PHE A 29 9.44 6.37 -21.57
C PHE A 29 10.19 5.16 -21.01
N VAL A 30 10.14 4.94 -19.69
CA VAL A 30 10.64 3.72 -19.02
C VAL A 30 9.42 2.89 -18.61
N ASP A 31 8.86 2.17 -19.59
CA ASP A 31 7.64 1.38 -19.40
C ASP A 31 7.93 -0.08 -19.01
N LEU A 32 8.56 -0.29 -17.85
CA LEU A 32 8.90 -1.65 -17.36
C LEU A 32 7.94 -2.11 -16.25
N GLY A 33 7.77 -3.42 -16.04
CA GLY A 33 7.12 -4.00 -14.86
C GLY A 33 5.66 -4.44 -15.04
N GLN A 34 4.88 -4.56 -13.94
CA GLN A 34 3.41 -4.51 -13.88
C GLN A 34 2.87 -3.18 -13.27
N TRP A 35 3.65 -2.57 -12.39
CA TRP A 35 3.44 -1.26 -11.77
C TRP A 35 4.62 -0.32 -12.06
N ARG A 36 4.69 0.16 -13.31
CA ARG A 36 5.86 0.87 -13.86
C ARG A 36 6.35 2.02 -13.00
N GLN A 37 5.44 2.77 -12.39
CA GLN A 37 5.79 3.93 -11.58
C GLN A 37 6.51 3.55 -10.26
N VAL A 38 6.32 2.32 -9.77
CA VAL A 38 6.85 1.89 -8.47
C VAL A 38 8.03 0.96 -8.63
N GLU A 39 7.91 -0.05 -9.49
CA GLU A 39 8.95 -1.09 -9.64
C GLU A 39 10.25 -0.49 -10.16
N THR A 40 10.21 0.38 -11.17
CA THR A 40 11.41 0.99 -11.74
C THR A 40 12.07 1.97 -10.77
N ALA A 41 11.28 2.74 -10.01
CA ALA A 41 11.80 3.55 -8.90
C ALA A 41 12.47 2.67 -7.85
N THR A 42 11.86 1.54 -7.50
CA THR A 42 12.40 0.58 -6.54
C THR A 42 13.74 0.02 -7.03
N VAL A 43 13.84 -0.37 -8.31
CA VAL A 43 15.10 -0.78 -8.95
C VAL A 43 16.15 0.33 -8.89
N ALA A 44 15.81 1.57 -9.22
CA ALA A 44 16.76 2.69 -9.15
C ALA A 44 17.26 2.95 -7.72
N VAL A 45 16.36 2.94 -6.74
CA VAL A 45 16.71 3.18 -5.34
C VAL A 45 17.62 2.06 -4.80
N HIS A 46 17.28 0.80 -5.06
CA HIS A 46 18.12 -0.33 -4.68
C HIS A 46 19.44 -0.33 -5.43
N GLY A 47 19.45 -0.09 -6.73
CA GLY A 47 20.66 0.02 -7.54
C GLY A 47 21.61 1.10 -7.02
N ALA A 48 21.09 2.30 -6.72
CA ALA A 48 21.86 3.38 -6.12
C ALA A 48 22.41 3.00 -4.73
N ALA A 49 21.61 2.34 -3.89
CA ALA A 49 22.05 1.87 -2.58
C ALA A 49 23.14 0.79 -2.68
N GLY A 50 23.01 -0.15 -3.62
CA GLY A 50 23.98 -1.20 -3.88
C GLY A 50 25.32 -0.65 -4.38
N LEU A 51 25.29 0.30 -5.33
CA LEU A 51 26.49 1.01 -5.79
C LEU A 51 27.14 1.83 -4.65
N ALA A 52 26.32 2.52 -3.85
CA ALA A 52 26.81 3.26 -2.69
C ALA A 52 27.45 2.32 -1.65
N ALA A 53 26.86 1.16 -1.39
CA ALA A 53 27.43 0.14 -0.50
C ALA A 53 28.77 -0.38 -1.01
N LEU A 54 28.89 -0.66 -2.32
CA LEU A 54 30.16 -1.09 -2.91
C LEU A 54 31.27 -0.03 -2.73
N LEU A 55 30.95 1.24 -3.01
CA LEU A 55 31.90 2.35 -2.82
C LEU A 55 32.25 2.55 -1.34
N MET A 56 31.28 2.37 -0.43
CA MET A 56 31.51 2.40 1.02
C MET A 56 32.42 1.26 1.48
N ALA A 57 32.29 0.05 0.90
CA ALA A 57 33.20 -1.07 1.18
C ALA A 57 34.63 -0.75 0.74
N LEU A 58 34.81 -0.19 -0.47
CA LEU A 58 36.13 0.22 -0.98
C LEU A 58 36.75 1.35 -0.13
N LEU A 59 35.94 2.32 0.29
CA LEU A 59 36.37 3.37 1.21
C LEU A 59 36.76 2.83 2.59
N ALA A 60 36.01 1.84 3.10
CA ALA A 60 36.31 1.14 4.35
C ALA A 60 37.68 0.44 4.27
N LEU A 61 37.96 -0.29 3.17
CA LEU A 61 39.26 -0.91 2.90
C LEU A 61 40.38 0.13 2.83
N SER A 62 40.10 1.35 2.34
CA SER A 62 41.08 2.44 2.31
C SER A 62 41.41 3.04 3.69
N GLY A 63 40.73 2.58 4.76
CA GLY A 63 40.89 3.10 6.11
C GLY A 63 40.12 4.39 6.39
N GLU A 64 39.13 4.75 5.56
CA GLU A 64 38.37 5.98 5.75
C GLU A 64 37.46 5.88 6.99
N ARG A 65 37.84 6.58 8.06
CA ARG A 65 37.14 6.54 9.36
C ARG A 65 35.70 7.04 9.29
N ALA A 66 35.37 7.87 8.28
CA ALA A 66 33.99 8.29 8.01
C ALA A 66 33.01 7.14 7.93
N VAL A 67 33.42 6.08 7.23
CA VAL A 67 32.57 4.94 6.91
C VAL A 67 32.14 4.26 8.20
N ARG A 68 33.11 4.02 9.10
CA ARG A 68 32.85 3.47 10.43
C ARG A 68 31.94 4.36 11.26
N ASP A 69 32.24 5.65 11.33
CA ASP A 69 31.48 6.57 12.18
C ASP A 69 30.02 6.71 11.70
N ALA A 70 29.78 6.61 10.38
CA ALA A 70 28.45 6.59 9.79
C ALA A 70 27.74 5.25 10.01
N ALA A 71 28.42 4.12 9.79
CA ALA A 71 27.87 2.77 9.94
C ALA A 71 27.35 2.48 11.35
N PHE A 72 28.08 2.94 12.37
CA PHE A 72 27.72 2.74 13.79
C PHE A 72 26.88 3.87 14.39
N SER A 73 26.25 4.69 13.55
CA SER A 73 25.32 5.69 14.03
C SER A 73 23.97 5.08 14.39
N ALA A 74 23.36 5.54 15.48
CA ALA A 74 22.08 5.00 15.92
C ALA A 74 20.97 5.11 14.86
N PRO A 75 20.79 6.24 14.13
CA PRO A 75 19.77 6.31 13.08
C PRO A 75 19.99 5.28 11.97
N VAL A 76 21.23 5.07 11.52
CA VAL A 76 21.53 4.06 10.48
C VAL A 76 21.27 2.66 11.01
N LEU A 77 21.75 2.34 12.21
CA LEU A 77 21.57 1.02 12.81
C LEU A 77 20.10 0.68 13.05
N LEU A 78 19.27 1.66 13.42
CA LEU A 78 17.83 1.45 13.62
C LEU A 78 17.12 1.23 12.28
N LEU A 79 17.45 1.99 11.23
CA LEU A 79 16.90 1.77 9.88
C LEU A 79 17.29 0.38 9.34
N VAL A 80 18.58 0.03 9.40
CA VAL A 80 19.06 -1.30 9.01
C VAL A 80 18.45 -2.37 9.90
N GLY A 81 18.27 -2.10 11.20
CA GLY A 81 17.65 -3.00 12.17
C GLY A 81 16.22 -3.37 11.81
N VAL A 82 15.40 -2.43 11.33
CA VAL A 82 14.04 -2.74 10.81
C VAL A 82 14.14 -3.73 9.66
N GLY A 83 15.05 -3.50 8.71
CA GLY A 83 15.26 -4.40 7.59
C GLY A 83 15.79 -5.78 7.99
N VAL A 84 16.76 -5.85 8.91
CA VAL A 84 17.32 -7.10 9.42
C VAL A 84 16.27 -7.90 10.20
N LEU A 85 15.48 -7.23 11.05
CA LEU A 85 14.35 -7.86 11.75
C LEU A 85 13.33 -8.41 10.75
N SER A 86 13.06 -7.68 9.67
CA SER A 86 12.18 -8.13 8.58
C SER A 86 12.70 -9.42 7.92
N LEU A 87 14.00 -9.51 7.65
CA LEU A 87 14.61 -10.71 7.09
C LEU A 87 14.59 -11.87 8.09
N ALA A 88 14.89 -11.60 9.36
CA ALA A 88 14.92 -12.60 10.42
C ALA A 88 13.53 -13.22 10.69
N LEU A 89 12.48 -12.41 10.64
CA LEU A 89 11.10 -12.87 10.81
C LEU A 89 10.48 -13.40 9.51
N SER A 90 11.11 -13.19 8.35
CA SER A 90 10.57 -13.62 7.05
C SER A 90 10.15 -15.10 6.98
N PRO A 91 10.85 -16.08 7.60
CA PRO A 91 10.42 -17.48 7.57
C PRO A 91 9.10 -17.75 8.33
N LEU A 92 8.69 -16.83 9.21
CA LEU A 92 7.45 -16.91 9.98
C LEU A 92 6.28 -16.22 9.27
N HIS A 93 6.54 -15.50 8.18
CA HIS A 93 5.52 -14.74 7.46
C HIS A 93 4.78 -15.61 6.44
N ASP A 94 3.55 -15.18 6.10
CA ASP A 94 2.69 -15.89 5.13
C ASP A 94 3.32 -16.00 3.74
N ASP A 95 4.09 -14.97 3.37
CA ASP A 95 4.86 -14.83 2.13
C ASP A 95 6.24 -14.19 2.45
N PRO A 96 7.30 -15.01 2.62
CA PRO A 96 8.65 -14.53 2.94
C PRO A 96 9.23 -13.63 1.84
N VAL A 97 8.90 -13.92 0.58
CA VAL A 97 9.45 -13.22 -0.58
C VAL A 97 8.82 -11.83 -0.72
N ARG A 98 7.50 -11.72 -0.52
CA ARG A 98 6.83 -10.42 -0.45
C ARG A 98 7.41 -9.52 0.64
N THR A 99 7.84 -10.08 1.77
CA THR A 99 8.51 -9.30 2.83
C THR A 99 9.81 -8.63 2.37
N LEU A 100 10.55 -9.26 1.45
CA LEU A 100 11.84 -8.78 0.99
C LEU A 100 11.70 -7.43 0.26
N PHE A 101 10.74 -7.37 -0.67
CA PHE A 101 10.48 -6.20 -1.53
C PHE A 101 9.36 -5.29 -1.00
N GLY A 102 8.53 -5.81 -0.10
CA GLY A 102 7.21 -5.27 0.17
C GLY A 102 6.24 -5.66 -0.94
N LEU A 103 5.05 -5.06 -0.90
CA LEU A 103 4.14 -5.14 -2.03
C LEU A 103 4.78 -4.44 -3.24
N LEU A 104 4.79 -5.04 -4.43
CA LEU A 104 5.39 -4.48 -5.65
C LEU A 104 4.73 -3.15 -6.07
N LYS A 105 3.45 -2.93 -5.71
CA LYS A 105 2.75 -1.64 -5.87
C LYS A 105 3.28 -0.52 -4.97
N HIS A 106 4.15 -0.83 -4.02
CA HIS A 106 4.59 0.11 -2.99
C HIS A 106 6.12 0.16 -2.82
N GLY A 107 6.80 -0.98 -2.95
CA GLY A 107 8.25 -1.11 -2.90
C GLY A 107 8.89 -0.86 -1.53
N VAL A 108 8.12 -0.99 -0.44
CA VAL A 108 8.62 -0.86 0.93
C VAL A 108 8.59 -2.21 1.63
N GLY A 109 9.74 -2.86 1.64
CA GLY A 109 10.01 -4.09 2.40
C GLY A 109 11.37 -4.05 3.09
N ALA A 110 11.88 -5.23 3.44
CA ALA A 110 13.16 -5.38 4.13
C ALA A 110 14.32 -4.70 3.40
N LEU A 111 14.42 -4.88 2.07
CA LEU A 111 15.48 -4.28 1.26
C LEU A 111 15.39 -2.76 1.23
N TRP A 112 14.18 -2.20 1.29
CA TRP A 112 14.00 -0.75 1.29
C TRP A 112 14.57 -0.12 2.56
N TRP A 113 14.33 -0.74 3.73
CA TRP A 113 14.89 -0.29 5.00
C TRP A 113 16.42 -0.39 5.04
N ILE A 114 16.98 -1.51 4.57
CA ILE A 114 18.44 -1.70 4.46
C ILE A 114 19.04 -0.68 3.48
N SER A 115 18.46 -0.54 2.30
CA SER A 115 18.89 0.42 1.28
C SER A 115 18.87 1.86 1.80
N THR A 116 17.80 2.24 2.50
CA THR A 116 17.66 3.57 3.12
C THR A 116 18.73 3.78 4.20
N GLY A 117 19.02 2.79 5.04
CA GLY A 117 20.09 2.87 6.03
C GLY A 117 21.49 2.99 5.41
N VAL A 118 21.78 2.19 4.38
CA VAL A 118 23.02 2.25 3.60
C VAL A 118 23.19 3.63 2.96
N LEU A 119 22.15 4.14 2.30
CA LEU A 119 22.17 5.47 1.70
C LEU A 119 22.37 6.54 2.77
N ALA A 120 21.75 6.42 3.94
CA ALA A 120 21.93 7.40 5.02
C ALA A 120 23.39 7.44 5.50
N ALA A 121 24.04 6.28 5.61
CA ALA A 121 25.47 6.22 5.90
C ALA A 121 26.31 6.83 4.77
N ALA A 122 26.02 6.49 3.51
CA ALA A 122 26.70 7.00 2.33
C ALA A 122 26.59 8.53 2.20
N PHE A 123 25.40 9.09 2.35
CA PHE A 123 25.15 10.53 2.35
C PHE A 123 25.94 11.25 3.45
N ALA A 124 26.11 10.64 4.63
CA ALA A 124 26.91 11.24 5.70
C ALA A 124 28.41 11.23 5.40
N VAL A 125 28.91 10.24 4.66
CA VAL A 125 30.30 10.19 4.20
C VAL A 125 30.54 11.17 3.05
N ALA A 126 29.68 11.17 2.04
CA ALA A 126 29.76 12.03 0.86
C ALA A 126 29.45 13.51 1.18
N GLY A 127 28.55 13.78 2.13
CA GLY A 127 28.07 15.11 2.51
C GLY A 127 29.03 15.92 3.38
N ARG A 128 30.34 15.74 3.23
CA ARG A 128 31.36 16.53 3.92
C ARG A 128 31.78 17.73 3.05
N GLY A 129 32.08 18.85 3.70
CA GLY A 129 32.49 20.09 3.01
C GLY A 129 31.45 20.53 1.96
N VAL A 130 31.92 20.77 0.73
CA VAL A 130 31.08 21.19 -0.41
C VAL A 130 30.05 20.12 -0.80
N GLY A 131 30.35 18.84 -0.57
CA GLY A 131 29.42 17.74 -0.88
C GLY A 131 28.07 17.88 -0.18
N ARG A 132 28.04 18.49 1.01
CA ARG A 132 26.77 18.78 1.71
C ARG A 132 25.83 19.68 0.90
N THR A 133 26.39 20.73 0.31
CA THR A 133 25.65 21.68 -0.52
C THR A 133 25.18 20.99 -1.80
N VAL A 134 26.06 20.23 -2.46
CA VAL A 134 25.73 19.47 -3.67
C VAL A 134 24.53 18.55 -3.43
N LEU A 135 24.55 17.77 -2.34
CA LEU A 135 23.48 16.85 -2.01
C LEU A 135 22.17 17.55 -1.65
N ALA A 136 22.23 18.64 -0.88
CA ALA A 136 21.05 19.42 -0.54
C ALA A 136 20.42 20.07 -1.78
N CYS A 137 21.24 20.63 -2.69
CA CYS A 137 20.79 21.17 -3.96
C CYS A 137 20.22 20.08 -4.88
N ALA A 138 20.84 18.90 -4.94
CA ALA A 138 20.34 17.79 -5.74
C ALA A 138 18.95 17.32 -5.29
N ALA A 139 18.73 17.17 -3.98
CA ALA A 139 17.41 16.82 -3.44
C ALA A 139 16.37 17.92 -3.67
N ALA A 140 16.73 19.19 -3.48
CA ALA A 140 15.84 20.32 -3.77
C ALA A 140 15.48 20.38 -5.26
N ALA A 141 16.46 20.21 -6.15
CA ALA A 141 16.26 20.18 -7.59
C ALA A 141 15.35 19.02 -8.00
N ALA A 142 15.59 17.81 -7.48
CA ALA A 142 14.73 16.65 -7.75
C ALA A 142 13.28 16.90 -7.29
N ALA A 143 13.07 17.47 -6.09
CA ALA A 143 11.74 17.83 -5.62
C ALA A 143 11.06 18.90 -6.49
N LEU A 144 11.80 19.95 -6.90
CA LEU A 144 11.32 20.97 -7.81
C LEU A 144 10.96 20.41 -9.20
N CYS A 145 11.76 19.46 -9.73
CA CYS A 145 11.44 18.77 -10.97
C CYS A 145 10.13 17.98 -10.85
N VAL A 146 9.95 17.23 -9.76
CA VAL A 146 8.68 16.54 -9.48
C VAL A 146 7.52 17.53 -9.43
N PHE A 147 7.65 18.64 -8.69
CA PHE A 147 6.61 19.67 -8.65
C PHE A 147 6.31 20.24 -10.02
N GLY A 148 7.35 20.56 -10.81
CA GLY A 148 7.21 21.06 -12.17
C GLY A 148 6.45 20.08 -13.07
N LEU A 149 6.76 18.79 -13.00
CA LEU A 149 6.06 17.76 -13.75
C LEU A 149 4.56 17.70 -13.39
N TYR A 150 4.20 17.78 -12.11
CA TYR A 150 2.79 17.84 -11.72
C TYR A 150 2.12 19.15 -12.12
N ALA A 151 2.80 20.29 -11.98
CA ALA A 151 2.26 21.60 -12.36
C ALA A 151 1.98 21.66 -13.86
N LEU A 152 2.89 21.13 -14.69
CA LEU A 152 2.72 21.03 -16.15
C LEU A 152 1.56 20.11 -16.56
N ASN A 153 1.20 19.13 -15.72
CA ASN A 153 0.12 18.18 -15.98
C ASN A 153 -1.15 18.46 -15.16
N TRP A 154 -1.23 19.58 -14.43
CA TRP A 154 -2.30 19.84 -13.47
C TRP A 154 -3.70 19.89 -14.11
N SER A 155 -3.77 20.38 -15.35
CA SER A 155 -5.00 20.48 -16.15
C SER A 155 -5.12 19.41 -17.23
N ALA A 156 -4.15 18.48 -17.33
CA ALA A 156 -4.18 17.46 -18.36
C ALA A 156 -5.24 16.39 -18.02
N PRO A 157 -6.16 16.06 -18.94
CA PRO A 157 -7.18 15.03 -18.71
C PRO A 157 -6.56 13.63 -18.55
N GLU A 158 -5.39 13.40 -19.15
CA GLU A 158 -4.56 12.22 -18.94
C GLU A 158 -3.13 12.69 -18.63
N PRO A 159 -2.69 12.71 -17.36
CA PRO A 159 -1.35 13.16 -17.03
C PRO A 159 -0.31 12.17 -17.57
N ARG A 160 0.45 12.60 -18.59
CA ARG A 160 1.39 11.74 -19.32
C ARG A 160 2.82 11.82 -18.81
N TRP A 161 3.16 12.68 -17.85
CA TRP A 161 4.55 12.86 -17.43
C TRP A 161 4.71 13.02 -15.92
N ILE A 162 3.88 12.34 -15.13
CA ILE A 162 3.95 12.37 -13.68
C ILE A 162 4.61 11.10 -13.12
N PRO A 163 5.41 11.22 -12.04
CA PRO A 163 6.06 10.06 -11.45
C PRO A 163 5.07 9.03 -10.89
N TYR A 164 4.01 9.50 -10.21
CA TYR A 164 2.91 8.67 -9.73
C TYR A 164 1.58 9.27 -10.12
N ASP A 165 0.58 8.44 -10.41
CA ASP A 165 -0.76 8.92 -10.80
C ASP A 165 -1.50 9.66 -9.68
N PHE A 166 -1.03 9.53 -8.44
CA PHE A 166 -1.56 10.23 -7.28
C PHE A 166 -0.52 11.26 -6.77
N LYS A 167 -0.98 12.39 -6.25
CA LYS A 167 -0.16 13.59 -6.01
C LYS A 167 0.16 13.87 -4.55
N GLU A 168 -0.42 13.11 -3.64
CA GLU A 168 -0.41 13.32 -2.19
C GLU A 168 1.00 13.16 -1.61
N TRP A 169 1.77 12.21 -2.12
CA TRP A 169 3.13 11.90 -1.64
C TRP A 169 4.12 13.05 -1.82
N VAL A 170 3.84 13.95 -2.76
CA VAL A 170 4.68 15.07 -3.18
C VAL A 170 4.94 16.05 -2.03
N ALA A 171 3.97 16.22 -1.13
CA ALA A 171 4.14 17.11 0.02
C ALA A 171 5.15 16.56 1.04
N ILE A 172 5.11 15.25 1.31
CA ILE A 172 6.08 14.59 2.20
C ILE A 172 7.46 14.62 1.58
N LEU A 173 7.56 14.39 0.27
CA LEU A 173 8.82 14.53 -0.47
C LEU A 173 9.43 15.92 -0.26
N GLY A 174 8.64 16.99 -0.42
CA GLY A 174 9.08 18.36 -0.22
C GLY A 174 9.55 18.65 1.20
N LEU A 175 8.85 18.12 2.21
CA LEU A 175 9.27 18.22 3.61
C LEU A 175 10.61 17.51 3.87
N LEU A 176 10.80 16.31 3.30
CA LEU A 176 12.08 15.60 3.40
C LEU A 176 13.21 16.35 2.68
N ALA A 177 12.95 16.91 1.50
CA ALA A 177 13.92 17.71 0.74
C ALA A 177 14.29 19.04 1.42
N ALA A 178 13.38 19.62 2.21
CA ALA A 178 13.64 20.84 2.97
C ALA A 178 14.61 20.63 4.15
N VAL A 179 14.65 19.43 4.74
CA VAL A 179 15.47 19.15 5.94
C VAL A 179 16.98 19.36 5.72
N PRO A 180 17.60 18.84 4.63
CA PRO A 180 19.01 19.12 4.33
C PRO A 180 19.34 20.60 4.22
N LEU A 181 18.47 21.39 3.57
CA LEU A 181 18.60 22.83 3.42
C LEU A 181 18.52 23.54 4.79
N LEU A 182 17.53 23.20 5.62
CA LEU A 182 17.41 23.72 6.99
C LEU A 182 18.65 23.42 7.83
N ALA A 183 19.28 22.27 7.61
CA ALA A 183 20.46 21.86 8.34
C ALA A 183 21.72 22.66 7.94
N MET A 184 21.73 23.35 6.79
CA MET A 184 22.83 24.25 6.36
C MET A 184 22.83 25.59 7.10
N ARG A 185 21.65 26.11 7.48
CA ARG A 185 21.43 27.31 8.31
C ARG A 185 21.96 28.63 7.71
N THR A 186 22.16 28.72 6.41
CA THR A 186 22.32 30.03 5.75
C THR A 186 20.96 30.65 5.50
N ARG A 187 20.85 31.99 5.49
CA ARG A 187 19.57 32.68 5.21
C ARG A 187 18.95 32.19 3.89
N GLY A 188 19.77 32.07 2.83
CA GLY A 188 19.35 31.52 1.54
C GLY A 188 18.84 30.07 1.62
N SER A 189 19.53 29.19 2.36
CA SER A 189 19.07 27.80 2.53
C SER A 189 17.77 27.68 3.31
N VAL A 190 17.56 28.54 4.32
CA VAL A 190 16.30 28.56 5.10
C VAL A 190 15.14 29.07 4.24
N ALA A 191 15.37 30.13 3.45
CA ALA A 191 14.38 30.62 2.50
C ALA A 191 14.04 29.55 1.45
N ALA A 192 15.06 28.90 0.86
CA ALA A 192 14.86 27.81 -0.09
C ALA A 192 14.09 26.63 0.52
N ALA A 193 14.39 26.27 1.78
CA ALA A 193 13.65 25.23 2.49
C ALA A 193 12.17 25.61 2.71
N ALA A 194 11.92 26.86 3.12
CA ALA A 194 10.57 27.37 3.32
C ALA A 194 9.77 27.39 2.02
N VAL A 195 10.38 27.83 0.91
CA VAL A 195 9.76 27.81 -0.42
C VAL A 195 9.48 26.37 -0.87
N THR A 196 10.45 25.46 -0.72
CA THR A 196 10.28 24.04 -1.09
C THR A 196 9.12 23.42 -0.32
N ALA A 197 9.05 23.64 1.00
CA ALA A 197 7.95 23.13 1.82
C ALA A 197 6.61 23.80 1.47
N ALA A 198 6.58 25.11 1.25
CA ALA A 198 5.36 25.85 0.91
C ALA A 198 4.76 25.39 -0.42
N ILE A 199 5.58 25.23 -1.46
CA ILE A 199 5.14 24.68 -2.76
C ILE A 199 4.56 23.28 -2.57
N ALA A 200 5.24 22.44 -1.79
CA ALA A 200 4.80 21.07 -1.54
C ALA A 200 3.45 20.99 -0.79
N ILE A 201 3.24 21.88 0.19
CA ILE A 201 2.03 21.89 1.03
C ILE A 201 0.85 22.54 0.30
N LEU A 202 1.08 23.73 -0.29
CA LEU A 202 0.01 24.54 -0.89
C LEU A 202 -0.37 24.04 -2.28
N GLY A 203 0.60 23.58 -3.07
CA GLY A 203 0.37 23.16 -4.46
C GLY A 203 -0.44 21.87 -4.59
N PHE A 204 -0.46 21.01 -3.57
CA PHE A 204 -0.98 19.64 -3.70
C PHE A 204 -2.25 19.35 -2.89
N GLY A 205 -2.71 20.31 -2.07
CA GLY A 205 -4.09 20.41 -1.59
C GLY A 205 -4.64 19.26 -0.76
N ASN A 206 -3.80 18.34 -0.28
CA ASN A 206 -4.29 17.21 0.51
C ASN A 206 -4.59 17.65 1.95
N ARG A 207 -5.87 17.62 2.32
CA ARG A 207 -6.38 17.97 3.66
C ARG A 207 -5.67 17.19 4.78
N SER A 208 -5.35 15.92 4.56
CA SER A 208 -4.64 15.08 5.54
C SER A 208 -3.24 15.59 5.81
N ILE A 209 -2.56 16.07 4.77
CA ILE A 209 -1.21 16.61 4.86
C ILE A 209 -1.23 18.01 5.47
N MET A 210 -2.19 18.84 5.11
CA MET A 210 -2.37 20.14 5.77
C MET A 210 -2.64 19.97 7.27
N LEU A 211 -3.48 19.00 7.64
CA LEU A 211 -3.77 18.65 9.03
C LEU A 211 -2.52 18.13 9.74
N THR A 212 -1.76 17.25 9.08
CA THR A 212 -0.47 16.74 9.55
C THR A 212 0.55 17.86 9.81
N VAL A 213 0.72 18.76 8.85
CA VAL A 213 1.64 19.89 8.94
C VAL A 213 1.20 20.84 10.05
N GLY A 214 -0.11 21.11 10.14
CA GLY A 214 -0.71 21.89 11.22
C GLY A 214 -0.42 21.28 12.59
N LEU A 215 -0.68 19.98 12.78
CA LEU A 215 -0.40 19.25 14.01
C LEU A 215 1.10 19.23 14.34
N SER A 216 1.96 19.04 13.33
CA SER A 216 3.42 19.06 13.50
C SER A 216 3.92 20.44 13.92
N ALA A 217 3.38 21.51 13.31
CA ALA A 217 3.68 22.89 13.67
C ALA A 217 3.19 23.22 15.08
N MET A 218 1.97 22.80 15.44
CA MET A 218 1.42 22.96 16.79
C MET A 218 2.27 22.23 17.84
N ALA A 219 2.65 20.97 17.60
CA ALA A 219 3.51 20.21 18.50
C ALA A 219 4.88 20.89 18.68
N TYR A 220 5.44 21.44 17.61
CA TYR A 220 6.71 22.16 17.66
C TYR A 220 6.60 23.50 18.40
N VAL A 221 5.54 24.28 18.17
CA VAL A 221 5.26 25.53 18.91
C VAL A 221 5.04 25.24 20.39
N ALA A 222 4.25 24.22 20.72
CA ALA A 222 4.05 23.77 22.09
C ALA A 222 5.39 23.42 22.75
N TRP A 223 6.28 22.71 22.05
CA TRP A 223 7.63 22.45 22.55
C TRP A 223 8.44 23.73 22.77
N ILE A 224 8.41 24.70 21.85
CA ILE A 224 9.12 25.99 22.04
C ILE A 224 8.63 26.71 23.30
N VAL A 225 7.33 26.73 23.54
CA VAL A 225 6.73 27.40 24.71
C VAL A 225 7.06 26.64 26.00
N LEU A 226 6.99 25.31 25.96
CA LEU A 226 7.16 24.47 27.14
C LEU A 226 8.62 24.16 27.49
N ARG A 227 9.57 24.28 26.56
CA ARG A 227 10.98 23.89 26.78
C ARG A 227 11.67 24.66 27.91
N ASN A 228 11.21 25.87 28.24
CA ASN A 228 11.75 26.68 29.32
C ASN A 228 11.09 26.36 30.68
N ARG A 229 9.96 25.64 30.68
CA ARG A 229 9.17 25.30 31.88
C ARG A 229 9.36 23.84 32.33
N ILE A 230 9.80 22.95 31.45
CA ILE A 230 10.02 21.54 31.79
C ILE A 230 11.45 21.38 32.34
N PRO A 231 11.65 20.97 33.60
CA PRO A 231 12.98 20.79 34.21
C PRO A 231 13.81 19.65 33.57
N THR A 232 13.20 18.82 32.71
CA THR A 232 13.90 17.77 31.96
C THR A 232 14.74 18.33 30.80
N LYS A 233 15.76 17.57 30.40
CA LYS A 233 16.60 17.91 29.23
C LYS A 233 15.71 18.13 27.99
N PRO A 234 15.77 19.27 27.27
CA PRO A 234 14.81 19.66 26.25
C PRO A 234 14.67 18.69 25.06
N ARG A 235 15.67 17.82 24.86
CA ARG A 235 15.63 16.72 23.87
C ARG A 235 14.69 15.60 24.29
N VAL A 236 14.72 15.21 25.57
CA VAL A 236 13.88 14.12 26.10
C VAL A 236 12.43 14.54 26.06
N ALA A 237 12.13 15.79 26.44
CA ALA A 237 10.79 16.36 26.31
C ALA A 237 10.29 16.37 24.86
N LEU A 238 11.14 16.75 23.90
CA LEU A 238 10.77 16.72 22.47
C LEU A 238 10.48 15.29 21.99
N VAL A 239 11.33 14.33 22.34
CA VAL A 239 11.17 12.93 21.97
C VAL A 239 9.90 12.34 22.56
N ALA A 240 9.66 12.55 23.86
CA ALA A 240 8.45 12.10 24.53
C ALA A 240 7.19 12.73 23.91
N GLY A 241 7.23 14.05 23.61
CA GLY A 241 6.12 14.75 22.97
C GLY A 241 5.82 14.23 21.57
N LEU A 242 6.85 13.97 20.75
CA LEU A 242 6.69 13.40 19.41
C LEU A 242 6.16 11.96 19.45
N ALA A 243 6.70 11.13 20.35
CA ALA A 243 6.24 9.76 20.54
C ALA A 243 4.76 9.73 20.99
N LEU A 244 4.41 10.55 21.99
CA LEU A 244 3.05 10.69 22.46
C LEU A 244 2.13 11.20 21.35
N ALA A 245 2.53 12.21 20.59
CA ALA A 245 1.74 12.72 19.46
C ALA A 245 1.48 11.64 18.40
N ALA A 246 2.47 10.81 18.08
CA ALA A 246 2.35 9.73 17.10
C ALA A 246 1.39 8.63 17.58
N LEU A 247 1.55 8.21 18.84
CA LEU A 247 0.70 7.19 19.46
C LEU A 247 -0.72 7.70 19.64
N SER A 248 -0.90 8.90 20.19
CA SER A 248 -2.21 9.52 20.36
C SER A 248 -2.89 9.79 19.02
N GLY A 249 -2.15 10.21 17.98
CA GLY A 249 -2.69 10.37 16.63
C GLY A 249 -3.18 9.05 16.04
N THR A 250 -2.39 7.99 16.20
CA THR A 250 -2.77 6.62 15.77
C THR A 250 -4.00 6.11 16.50
N ILE A 251 -4.04 6.25 17.84
CA ILE A 251 -5.20 5.86 18.66
C ILE A 251 -6.43 6.71 18.33
N ALA A 252 -6.27 8.02 18.15
CA ALA A 252 -7.37 8.90 17.78
C ALA A 252 -7.99 8.50 16.45
N VAL A 253 -7.18 8.23 15.41
CA VAL A 253 -7.67 7.74 14.11
C VAL A 253 -8.46 6.44 14.26
N ALA A 254 -8.01 5.51 15.11
CA ALA A 254 -8.71 4.26 15.39
C ALA A 254 -10.09 4.45 16.05
N LEU A 255 -10.21 5.46 16.91
CA LEU A 255 -11.43 5.73 17.69
C LEU A 255 -12.42 6.68 17.00
N LEU A 256 -12.00 7.33 15.91
CA LEU A 256 -12.83 8.28 15.17
C LEU A 256 -14.02 7.68 14.40
N PRO A 257 -13.96 6.46 13.82
CA PRO A 257 -15.03 5.99 12.94
C PRO A 257 -16.42 6.03 13.58
N PRO A 258 -16.67 5.47 14.79
CA PRO A 258 -18.00 5.49 15.40
C PRO A 258 -18.53 6.91 15.65
N VAL A 259 -17.63 7.85 15.97
CA VAL A 259 -17.98 9.26 16.18
C VAL A 259 -18.37 9.92 14.87
N LEU A 260 -17.58 9.70 13.81
CA LEU A 260 -17.83 10.25 12.48
C LEU A 260 -19.09 9.66 11.85
N GLU A 261 -19.36 8.37 12.05
CA GLU A 261 -20.59 7.69 11.62
C GLU A 261 -21.82 8.28 12.32
N LYS A 262 -21.75 8.50 13.64
CA LYS A 262 -22.85 9.12 14.39
C LYS A 262 -23.13 10.56 13.94
N LEU A 263 -22.06 11.35 13.72
CA LEU A 263 -22.16 12.70 13.14
C LEU A 263 -22.70 12.69 11.71
N ALA A 264 -22.37 11.64 10.95
CA ALA A 264 -22.85 11.47 9.59
C ALA A 264 -24.35 11.19 9.58
N VAL A 265 -24.82 10.27 10.42
CA VAL A 265 -26.23 9.93 10.59
C VAL A 265 -27.05 11.12 11.10
N SER A 266 -26.55 11.87 12.08
CA SER A 266 -27.28 13.04 12.62
C SER A 266 -27.47 14.18 11.61
N SER A 267 -26.78 14.14 10.48
CA SER A 267 -26.94 15.13 9.41
C SER A 267 -28.05 14.80 8.40
N ILE A 268 -28.65 13.61 8.50
CA ILE A 268 -29.82 13.23 7.69
C ILE A 268 -31.00 14.10 8.17
N ARG A 269 -31.58 14.90 7.28
CA ARG A 269 -32.84 15.60 7.55
C ARG A 269 -33.98 14.64 7.22
N GLU A 270 -34.89 14.42 8.18
CA GLU A 270 -36.04 13.49 8.08
C GLU A 270 -36.99 13.75 6.90
N THR A 271 -36.85 14.88 6.21
CA THR A 271 -37.81 15.35 5.18
C THR A 271 -37.61 14.77 3.78
N SER A 272 -36.56 13.99 3.52
CA SER A 272 -36.35 13.36 2.21
C SER A 272 -36.54 11.85 2.30
N ALA A 273 -37.60 11.32 1.66
CA ALA A 273 -37.76 9.89 1.44
C ALA A 273 -36.48 9.36 0.78
N SER A 274 -35.70 8.55 1.49
CA SER A 274 -34.43 8.09 0.97
C SER A 274 -34.68 7.08 -0.15
N PRO A 275 -34.02 7.20 -1.32
CA PRO A 275 -34.12 6.20 -2.39
C PRO A 275 -33.44 4.87 -2.02
N ILE A 276 -32.82 4.79 -0.84
CA ILE A 276 -32.07 3.62 -0.37
C ILE A 276 -33.00 2.67 0.38
N PRO A 277 -33.07 1.40 -0.04
CA PRO A 277 -33.92 0.40 0.61
C PRO A 277 -33.43 -0.18 1.95
N SER A 278 -32.26 0.23 2.47
CA SER A 278 -31.74 -0.22 3.77
C SER A 278 -32.47 0.49 4.93
N GLU A 279 -32.60 -0.17 6.09
CA GLU A 279 -33.08 0.46 7.33
C GLU A 279 -31.93 1.02 8.19
N ASN A 280 -30.69 0.70 7.84
CA ASN A 280 -29.54 1.18 8.58
C ASN A 280 -29.28 2.66 8.24
N PRO A 281 -29.39 3.59 9.21
CA PRO A 281 -29.26 5.02 8.96
C PRO A 281 -27.91 5.40 8.34
N LEU A 282 -26.84 4.62 8.61
CA LEU A 282 -25.53 4.87 8.03
C LEU A 282 -25.58 4.82 6.50
N ASP A 283 -26.32 3.85 5.96
CA ASP A 283 -26.44 3.60 4.53
C ASP A 283 -27.03 4.78 3.78
N HIS A 284 -27.73 5.70 4.46
CA HIS A 284 -28.31 6.89 3.85
C HIS A 284 -27.34 8.07 3.73
N VAL A 285 -26.06 7.86 4.07
CA VAL A 285 -25.07 8.94 4.09
C VAL A 285 -23.83 8.57 3.28
N SER A 286 -23.43 9.48 2.38
CA SER A 286 -22.12 9.39 1.74
C SER A 286 -21.06 10.02 2.65
N ILE A 287 -20.38 9.19 3.43
CA ILE A 287 -19.29 9.64 4.33
C ILE A 287 -18.05 10.06 3.54
N GLU A 288 -17.71 9.34 2.46
CA GLU A 288 -16.61 9.68 1.55
C GLU A 288 -16.69 11.12 1.05
N GLY A 289 -17.89 11.56 0.64
CA GLY A 289 -18.12 12.89 0.11
C GLY A 289 -17.99 14.01 1.15
N LYS A 290 -17.86 13.68 2.44
CA LYS A 290 -17.76 14.66 3.53
C LYS A 290 -16.32 15.06 3.80
N PRO A 291 -16.07 16.22 4.44
CA PRO A 291 -14.72 16.70 4.73
C PRO A 291 -13.85 15.72 5.54
N TYR A 292 -14.46 14.84 6.31
CA TYR A 292 -13.82 13.85 7.18
C TYR A 292 -13.79 12.42 6.63
N GLY A 293 -14.29 12.17 5.41
CA GLY A 293 -14.42 10.81 4.86
C GLY A 293 -13.10 10.04 4.80
N THR A 294 -11.99 10.74 4.51
CA THR A 294 -10.64 10.14 4.50
C THR A 294 -10.16 9.73 5.89
N LEU A 295 -10.51 10.46 6.95
CA LEU A 295 -10.16 10.08 8.32
C LEU A 295 -10.99 8.88 8.79
N TRP A 296 -12.27 8.86 8.41
CA TRP A 296 -13.15 7.72 8.68
C TRP A 296 -12.61 6.44 8.03
N SER A 297 -12.31 6.46 6.72
CA SER A 297 -11.79 5.27 6.03
C SER A 297 -10.50 4.74 6.66
N ARG A 298 -9.55 5.63 6.98
CA ARG A 298 -8.30 5.23 7.65
C ARG A 298 -8.52 4.62 9.03
N GLY A 299 -9.46 5.16 9.80
CA GLY A 299 -9.81 4.59 11.10
C GLY A 299 -10.41 3.19 10.96
N VAL A 300 -11.25 2.97 9.96
CA VAL A 300 -11.84 1.67 9.64
C VAL A 300 -10.78 0.65 9.22
N VAL A 301 -9.85 1.04 8.35
CA VAL A 301 -8.73 0.16 7.94
C VAL A 301 -7.80 -0.14 9.11
N PHE A 302 -7.53 0.84 9.98
CA PHE A 302 -6.74 0.61 11.19
C PHE A 302 -7.41 -0.38 12.13
N ASP A 303 -8.71 -0.22 12.39
CA ASP A 303 -9.48 -1.13 13.23
C ASP A 303 -9.49 -2.56 12.68
N LEU A 304 -9.57 -2.71 11.36
CA LEU A 304 -9.40 -4.00 10.70
C LEU A 304 -8.03 -4.63 11.00
N VAL A 305 -6.94 -3.87 10.83
CA VAL A 305 -5.58 -4.33 11.14
C VAL A 305 -5.45 -4.70 12.62
N ALA A 306 -5.98 -3.87 13.52
CA ALA A 306 -5.92 -4.10 14.95
C ALA A 306 -6.67 -5.39 15.35
N ARG A 307 -7.88 -5.62 14.81
CA ARG A 307 -8.65 -6.84 15.05
C ARG A 307 -7.94 -8.09 14.49
N ASN A 308 -7.37 -8.00 13.28
CA ASN A 308 -6.63 -9.12 12.68
C ASN A 308 -5.39 -9.50 13.51
N LEU A 309 -4.63 -8.50 13.96
CA LEU A 309 -3.48 -8.72 14.85
C LEU A 309 -3.93 -9.29 16.21
N ALA A 310 -4.98 -8.75 16.82
CA ALA A 310 -5.50 -9.24 18.10
C ALA A 310 -5.98 -10.69 18.04
N ALA A 311 -6.56 -11.11 16.91
CA ALA A 311 -6.99 -12.48 16.69
C ALA A 311 -5.84 -13.49 16.52
N ARG A 312 -4.59 -13.02 16.30
CA ARG A 312 -3.43 -13.85 15.96
C ARG A 312 -2.22 -13.49 16.84
N PRO A 313 -2.05 -14.11 18.03
CA PRO A 313 -0.97 -13.77 18.96
C PRO A 313 0.44 -13.81 18.38
N LEU A 314 0.73 -14.76 17.48
CA LEU A 314 2.01 -14.83 16.79
C LEU A 314 2.24 -13.62 15.87
N ALA A 315 1.19 -13.12 15.22
CA ALA A 315 1.26 -11.93 14.38
C ALA A 315 1.52 -10.65 15.19
N LEU A 316 1.08 -10.59 16.46
CA LEU A 316 1.46 -9.48 17.35
C LEU A 316 2.96 -9.46 17.65
N ALA A 317 3.61 -10.62 17.71
CA ALA A 317 5.04 -10.73 18.03
C ALA A 317 5.94 -10.64 16.79
N ALA A 318 5.57 -11.33 15.71
CA ALA A 318 6.39 -11.47 14.51
C ALA A 318 5.85 -10.70 13.29
N GLY A 319 4.60 -10.24 13.33
CA GLY A 319 3.93 -9.68 12.16
C GLY A 319 3.53 -10.74 11.14
N ARG A 320 3.06 -10.27 9.98
CA ARG A 320 2.65 -11.06 8.81
C ARG A 320 3.50 -10.76 7.57
N GLY A 321 4.52 -9.92 7.73
CA GLY A 321 5.36 -9.43 6.66
C GLY A 321 4.82 -8.19 5.95
N TRP A 322 5.75 -7.47 5.30
CA TRP A 322 5.42 -6.29 4.51
C TRP A 322 4.44 -6.61 3.37
N GLY A 323 3.48 -5.72 3.12
CA GLY A 323 2.47 -5.88 2.07
C GLY A 323 1.33 -6.84 2.41
N SER A 324 1.18 -7.26 3.67
CA SER A 324 0.16 -8.22 4.10
C SER A 324 -1.25 -7.62 4.26
N LEU A 325 -1.41 -6.31 4.16
CA LEU A 325 -2.73 -5.66 4.28
C LEU A 325 -3.76 -6.20 3.28
N GLN A 326 -3.34 -6.50 2.05
CA GLN A 326 -4.24 -7.10 1.05
C GLN A 326 -4.77 -8.46 1.50
N GLU A 327 -3.98 -9.24 2.24
CA GLU A 327 -4.44 -10.51 2.81
C GLU A 327 -5.43 -10.25 3.94
N VAL A 328 -5.14 -9.32 4.85
CA VAL A 328 -6.05 -8.94 5.94
C VAL A 328 -7.41 -8.53 5.40
N ILE A 329 -7.42 -7.76 4.31
CA ILE A 329 -8.68 -7.27 3.74
C ILE A 329 -9.38 -8.37 2.94
N ALA A 330 -8.61 -9.24 2.29
CA ALA A 330 -9.21 -10.41 1.68
C ALA A 330 -9.80 -11.38 2.71
N GLU A 331 -9.27 -11.45 3.93
CA GLU A 331 -9.79 -12.28 5.02
C GLU A 331 -11.03 -11.65 5.68
N ASP A 332 -10.92 -10.37 6.07
CA ASP A 332 -11.82 -9.73 7.03
C ASP A 332 -12.56 -8.52 6.46
N GLY A 333 -12.34 -8.14 5.20
CA GLY A 333 -12.90 -6.94 4.58
C GLY A 333 -14.43 -6.89 4.52
N ARG A 334 -15.11 -8.00 4.79
CA ARG A 334 -16.57 -7.98 4.99
C ARG A 334 -16.99 -7.26 6.29
N SER A 335 -16.18 -7.30 7.33
CA SER A 335 -16.52 -6.70 8.64
C SER A 335 -16.53 -5.17 8.64
N VAL A 336 -16.24 -4.58 7.49
CA VAL A 336 -15.97 -3.17 7.28
C VAL A 336 -17.20 -2.46 6.67
N PRO A 337 -17.63 -1.30 7.21
CA PRO A 337 -18.87 -0.60 6.81
C PRO A 337 -18.76 0.16 5.48
N GLY A 338 -19.79 0.10 4.61
CA GLY A 338 -19.89 0.93 3.40
C GLY A 338 -19.31 0.32 2.12
N ARG A 339 -20.13 0.15 1.07
CA ARG A 339 -19.76 -0.48 -0.20
C ARG A 339 -20.53 0.04 -1.40
N ARG A 340 -20.42 1.34 -1.70
CA ARG A 340 -20.90 1.86 -2.97
C ARG A 340 -20.27 1.11 -4.15
N PHE A 341 -21.13 0.49 -4.93
CA PHE A 341 -20.84 0.01 -6.27
C PHE A 341 -20.79 1.22 -7.19
N ARG A 342 -19.62 1.52 -7.76
CA ARG A 342 -19.42 2.72 -8.60
C ARG A 342 -20.09 2.58 -9.97
N TRP A 343 -20.55 1.37 -10.32
CA TRP A 343 -21.13 0.99 -11.62
C TRP A 343 -22.27 -0.01 -11.38
N GLY A 344 -23.53 0.41 -11.54
CA GLY A 344 -24.73 -0.42 -11.32
C GLY A 344 -25.99 0.44 -11.05
N PRO A 345 -27.21 -0.15 -11.09
CA PRO A 345 -28.47 0.56 -10.83
C PRO A 345 -28.58 1.05 -9.37
N GLU A 346 -29.69 1.74 -9.03
CA GLU A 346 -30.01 2.34 -7.72
C GLU A 346 -29.45 1.53 -6.53
N THR A 347 -28.50 2.14 -5.81
CA THR A 347 -27.70 1.48 -4.76
C THR A 347 -28.43 1.51 -3.42
N ALA A 348 -28.27 0.45 -2.62
CA ALA A 348 -28.89 0.36 -1.31
C ALA A 348 -27.97 0.81 -0.14
N SER A 349 -26.87 1.49 -0.45
CA SER A 349 -26.09 2.31 0.49
C SER A 349 -25.30 3.41 -0.24
N LEU A 350 -25.33 4.61 0.32
CA LEU A 350 -24.49 5.75 -0.06
C LEU A 350 -23.16 5.74 0.69
N THR A 351 -23.02 4.94 1.76
CA THR A 351 -21.75 4.82 2.48
C THR A 351 -20.75 4.08 1.60
N PHE A 352 -19.61 4.71 1.39
CA PHE A 352 -18.55 4.17 0.56
C PHE A 352 -17.22 4.30 1.26
N LEU A 353 -16.47 3.21 1.24
CA LEU A 353 -15.06 3.21 1.54
C LEU A 353 -14.26 3.42 0.26
N ASP A 354 -13.41 4.44 0.30
CA ASP A 354 -12.43 4.73 -0.75
C ASP A 354 -11.56 3.53 -1.12
N PHE A 355 -11.38 2.59 -0.18
CA PHE A 355 -10.71 1.31 -0.33
C PHE A 355 -11.20 0.58 -1.60
N ASN A 356 -12.47 0.18 -1.65
CA ASN A 356 -13.01 -0.69 -2.71
C ASN A 356 -12.91 -0.17 -4.17
N ALA A 357 -12.65 1.12 -4.41
CA ALA A 357 -12.42 1.64 -5.77
C ALA A 357 -11.01 2.17 -6.04
N ASN A 358 -10.15 2.30 -5.02
CA ASN A 358 -8.79 2.79 -5.18
C ASN A 358 -7.78 1.66 -4.90
N ALA A 359 -6.53 1.87 -5.30
CA ALA A 359 -5.52 0.83 -5.19
C ALA A 359 -5.15 0.58 -3.72
N ASP A 360 -5.72 -0.49 -3.20
CA ASP A 360 -5.63 -0.91 -1.82
C ASP A 360 -4.35 -1.68 -1.50
N PHE A 361 -3.37 -1.00 -0.93
CA PHE A 361 -2.12 -1.64 -0.58
C PHE A 361 -1.47 -1.20 0.73
N HIS A 362 -2.04 -0.24 1.45
CA HIS A 362 -1.53 0.24 2.74
C HIS A 362 -2.65 0.79 3.63
N SER A 363 -2.38 0.85 4.93
CA SER A 363 -3.30 1.30 5.98
C SER A 363 -3.33 2.81 6.15
N HIS A 364 -2.47 3.53 5.43
CA HIS A 364 -2.19 4.96 5.67
C HIS A 364 -1.82 5.26 7.13
N ASN A 365 -1.22 4.30 7.83
CA ASN A 365 -0.61 4.51 9.11
C ASN A 365 0.66 3.66 9.19
N LEU A 366 1.83 4.31 9.17
CA LEU A 366 3.10 3.62 9.15
C LEU A 366 3.36 2.79 10.40
N LEU A 367 2.87 3.21 11.58
CA LEU A 367 3.00 2.40 12.79
C LEU A 367 2.13 1.14 12.71
N ALA A 368 0.93 1.25 12.13
CA ALA A 368 0.06 0.11 11.85
C ALA A 368 0.69 -0.82 10.80
N GLU A 369 1.28 -0.27 9.73
CA GLU A 369 2.04 -1.05 8.74
C GLU A 369 3.22 -1.77 9.38
N SER A 370 4.02 -1.10 10.22
CA SER A 370 5.14 -1.74 10.90
C SER A 370 4.68 -2.81 11.89
N ALA A 371 3.57 -2.58 12.60
CA ALA A 371 2.97 -3.57 13.49
C ALA A 371 2.44 -4.78 12.72
N LEU A 372 1.77 -4.54 11.59
CA LEU A 372 1.27 -5.59 10.72
C LEU A 372 2.41 -6.37 10.06
N ALA A 373 3.49 -5.69 9.66
CA ALA A 373 4.61 -6.32 8.98
C ALA A 373 5.52 -7.10 9.93
N LEU A 374 5.80 -6.58 11.12
CA LEU A 374 6.88 -7.07 12.01
C LEU A 374 6.45 -7.22 13.48
N GLY A 375 5.16 -7.10 13.77
CA GLY A 375 4.63 -7.11 15.13
C GLY A 375 4.94 -5.84 15.91
N LEU A 376 4.56 -5.84 17.18
CA LEU A 376 4.87 -4.76 18.13
C LEU A 376 6.38 -4.45 18.24
N PRO A 377 7.31 -5.44 18.20
CA PRO A 377 8.74 -5.15 18.20
C PRO A 377 9.17 -4.30 17.00
N GLY A 378 8.64 -4.59 15.80
CA GLY A 378 8.93 -3.79 14.62
C GLY A 378 8.33 -2.40 14.65
N ALA A 379 7.09 -2.25 15.13
CA ALA A 379 6.48 -0.94 15.35
C ALA A 379 7.30 -0.07 16.32
N LEU A 380 7.76 -0.65 17.43
CA LEU A 380 8.65 0.01 18.38
C LEU A 380 9.99 0.39 17.73
N LEU A 381 10.57 -0.50 16.93
CA LEU A 381 11.83 -0.24 16.26
C LEU A 381 11.71 0.87 15.21
N THR A 382 10.62 0.93 14.45
CA THR A 382 10.30 2.03 13.54
C THR A 382 10.13 3.35 14.29
N LEU A 383 9.39 3.35 15.40
CA LEU A 383 9.23 4.52 16.27
C LEU A 383 10.60 5.04 16.75
N LEU A 384 11.47 4.15 17.23
CA LEU A 384 12.82 4.49 17.66
C LEU A 384 13.68 5.01 16.50
N ALA A 385 13.60 4.39 15.32
CA ALA A 385 14.33 4.83 14.11
C ALA A 385 13.98 6.28 13.75
N PHE A 386 12.74 6.68 13.94
CA PHE A 386 12.25 8.02 13.61
C PHE A 386 12.46 9.04 14.72
N LEU A 387 12.64 8.62 15.97
CA LEU A 387 13.03 9.49 17.09
C LEU A 387 14.55 9.68 17.19
N ALA A 388 15.32 8.73 16.66
CA ALA A 388 16.79 8.74 16.70
C ALA A 388 17.44 10.02 16.15
N PRO A 389 16.93 10.66 15.08
CA PRO A 389 17.45 11.95 14.61
C PRO A 389 17.46 13.02 15.70
N VAL A 390 16.40 13.15 16.51
CA VAL A 390 16.33 14.14 17.61
C VAL A 390 17.30 13.80 18.73
N LEU A 391 17.38 12.52 19.10
CA LEU A 391 18.28 12.03 20.14
C LEU A 391 19.76 12.27 19.79
N CYS A 392 20.10 12.06 18.52
CA CYS A 392 21.48 12.12 18.00
C CYS A 392 21.88 13.49 17.44
N ALA A 393 20.91 14.37 17.18
CA ALA A 393 21.16 15.67 16.58
C ALA A 393 22.07 16.55 17.45
N ARG A 394 22.99 17.26 16.79
CA ARG A 394 23.75 18.35 17.42
C ARG A 394 22.77 19.47 17.80
N ARG A 395 23.05 20.24 18.86
CA ARG A 395 22.18 21.37 19.29
C ARG A 395 21.79 22.28 18.13
N ARG A 396 22.73 22.55 17.22
CA ARG A 396 22.52 23.38 16.02
C ARG A 396 21.54 22.80 14.99
N SER A 397 21.36 21.49 14.95
CA SER A 397 20.49 20.80 13.97
C SER A 397 19.20 20.29 14.61
N LEU A 398 18.97 20.56 15.90
CA LEU A 398 17.85 20.01 16.66
C LEU A 398 16.48 20.39 16.08
N ALA A 399 16.33 21.62 15.58
CA ALA A 399 15.10 22.07 14.94
C ALA A 399 14.79 21.26 13.66
N ALA A 400 15.78 21.11 12.78
CA ALA A 400 15.63 20.30 11.56
C ALA A 400 15.37 18.82 11.89
N ALA A 401 15.99 18.28 12.93
CA ALA A 401 15.73 16.91 13.41
C ALA A 401 14.31 16.74 13.97
N GLY A 402 13.82 17.75 14.70
CA GLY A 402 12.44 17.80 15.20
C GLY A 402 11.43 17.84 14.06
N ILE A 403 11.66 18.68 13.05
CA ILE A 403 10.82 18.72 11.84
C ILE A 403 10.84 17.37 11.12
N LEU A 404 12.01 16.76 10.90
CA LEU A 404 12.11 15.44 10.29
C LEU A 404 11.30 14.39 11.06
N SER A 405 11.47 14.33 12.38
CA SER A 405 10.81 13.33 13.22
C SER A 405 9.30 13.57 13.31
N ALA A 406 8.86 14.83 13.34
CA ALA A 406 7.44 15.19 13.27
C ALA A 406 6.84 14.78 11.92
N THR A 407 7.51 15.08 10.80
CA THR A 407 7.09 14.61 9.47
C THR A 407 6.98 13.10 9.44
N LEU A 408 7.95 12.35 9.96
CA LEU A 408 7.92 10.90 9.88
C LEU A 408 6.88 10.24 10.80
N LEU A 409 6.66 10.79 11.99
CA LEU A 409 5.79 10.18 13.00
C LEU A 409 4.36 10.70 12.97
N VAL A 410 4.19 12.03 12.88
CA VAL A 410 2.87 12.65 12.84
C VAL A 410 2.26 12.47 11.45
N ALA A 411 3.01 12.71 10.36
CA ALA A 411 2.50 12.38 9.02
C ALA A 411 2.34 10.88 8.85
N GLY A 412 3.29 10.10 9.37
CA GLY A 412 3.22 8.64 9.35
C GLY A 412 2.00 8.08 10.08
N SER A 413 1.37 8.81 11.00
CA SER A 413 0.10 8.38 11.63
C SER A 413 -1.12 8.50 10.71
N LEU A 414 -0.99 9.25 9.62
CA LEU A 414 -2.04 9.56 8.65
C LEU A 414 -1.65 9.21 7.20
N TRP A 415 -0.44 8.71 6.99
CA TRP A 415 0.11 8.44 5.68
C TRP A 415 1.20 7.34 5.73
N PHE A 416 1.70 6.95 4.56
CA PHE A 416 2.69 5.90 4.37
C PHE A 416 3.90 6.42 3.56
N LEU A 417 5.00 5.68 3.52
CA LEU A 417 6.21 6.08 2.76
C LEU A 417 6.32 5.30 1.47
N LEU A 418 6.71 5.94 0.36
CA LEU A 418 6.92 5.28 -0.93
C LEU A 418 8.38 4.90 -1.15
N ALA A 419 8.62 3.90 -2.03
CA ALA A 419 9.96 3.49 -2.44
C ALA A 419 10.86 4.68 -2.84
N ILE A 420 10.33 5.57 -3.68
CA ILE A 420 11.01 6.77 -4.20
C ILE A 420 11.51 7.74 -3.12
N MET A 421 10.90 7.71 -1.93
CA MET A 421 11.25 8.60 -0.82
C MET A 421 12.50 8.13 -0.07
N GLY A 422 12.96 6.89 -0.29
CA GLY A 422 14.12 6.32 0.40
C GLY A 422 15.36 7.22 0.36
N PRO A 423 15.82 7.70 -0.81
CA PRO A 423 16.96 8.61 -0.91
C PRO A 423 16.76 9.93 -0.16
N PHE A 424 15.56 10.51 -0.20
CA PHE A 424 15.25 11.77 0.49
C PHE A 424 15.25 11.60 2.01
N LEU A 425 14.64 10.51 2.49
CA LEU A 425 14.66 10.13 3.90
C LEU A 425 16.09 9.91 4.39
N ALA A 426 16.87 9.13 3.65
CA ALA A 426 18.26 8.83 3.95
C ALA A 426 19.12 10.11 4.05
N LEU A 427 19.00 11.03 3.08
CA LEU A 427 19.71 12.31 3.10
C LEU A 427 19.25 13.21 4.25
N ALA A 428 17.95 13.26 4.54
CA ALA A 428 17.40 14.05 5.65
C ALA A 428 17.96 13.56 6.99
N VAL A 429 17.98 12.24 7.22
CA VAL A 429 18.58 11.60 8.41
C VAL A 429 20.07 11.93 8.53
N ALA A 430 20.83 11.77 7.43
CA ALA A 430 22.25 12.10 7.39
C ALA A 430 22.54 13.58 7.71
N SER A 431 21.66 14.48 7.26
CA SER A 431 21.84 15.94 7.34
C SER A 431 21.63 16.53 8.73
N VAL A 432 20.74 15.96 9.54
CA VAL A 432 20.43 16.44 10.90
C VAL A 432 21.35 15.87 11.98
N GLY A 433 22.08 14.82 11.63
CA GLY A 433 23.26 14.36 12.35
C GLY A 433 23.13 12.93 12.86
N LEU A 434 24.13 12.13 12.52
CA LEU A 434 24.27 10.71 12.90
C LEU A 434 24.76 10.48 14.34
N GLY A 435 24.96 11.52 15.15
CA GLY A 435 25.56 11.39 16.48
C GLY A 435 27.06 11.07 16.44
N ARG A 436 27.62 10.61 17.58
CA ARG A 436 28.98 10.07 17.66
C ARG A 436 28.86 8.56 17.92
N PRO A 437 29.67 7.71 17.25
CA PRO A 437 29.65 6.28 17.54
C PRO A 437 30.12 6.00 18.98
N PRO A 438 29.67 4.87 19.59
CA PRO A 438 30.13 4.41 20.90
C PRO A 438 31.65 4.35 21.00
N ALA A 439 32.21 4.51 22.21
CA ALA A 439 33.66 4.46 22.39
C ALA A 439 34.26 3.08 22.05
N SER A 440 33.52 2.01 22.31
CA SER A 440 33.93 0.62 22.02
C SER A 440 34.13 0.37 20.51
N THR A 441 33.25 0.89 19.66
CA THR A 441 33.32 0.69 18.21
C THR A 441 34.45 1.46 17.54
N ARG A 442 35.05 2.46 18.22
CA ARG A 442 36.21 3.19 17.71
C ARG A 442 37.48 2.33 17.64
N ARG A 443 37.51 1.19 18.33
CA ARG A 443 38.62 0.23 18.28
C ARG A 443 38.56 -0.66 17.03
N LEU A 444 37.41 -0.76 16.38
CA LEU A 444 37.28 -1.53 15.14
C LEU A 444 37.96 -0.78 13.99
N PRO A 445 38.90 -1.42 13.26
CA PRO A 445 39.52 -0.82 12.10
C PRO A 445 38.49 -0.73 10.97
N ALA A 446 38.45 0.39 10.25
CA ALA A 446 37.49 0.59 9.16
C ALA A 446 37.49 -0.55 8.11
N PRO A 447 38.64 -1.15 7.72
CA PRO A 447 38.66 -2.29 6.80
C PRO A 447 37.82 -3.50 7.27
N ALA A 448 37.65 -3.71 8.57
CA ALA A 448 36.82 -4.81 9.09
C ALA A 448 35.32 -4.63 8.76
N LEU A 449 34.90 -3.43 8.34
CA LEU A 449 33.54 -3.16 7.89
C LEU A 449 33.33 -3.39 6.40
N ALA A 450 34.38 -3.64 5.62
CA ALA A 450 34.24 -3.86 4.19
C ALA A 450 33.26 -5.00 3.86
N PRO A 451 33.28 -6.17 4.54
CA PRO A 451 32.29 -7.22 4.32
C PRO A 451 30.86 -6.80 4.65
N ALA A 452 30.67 -5.99 5.70
CA ALA A 452 29.36 -5.50 6.14
C ALA A 452 28.70 -4.58 5.11
N PHE A 453 29.46 -4.01 4.17
CA PHE A 453 28.94 -3.26 3.03
C PHE A 453 28.96 -4.06 1.73
N ALA A 454 30.00 -4.88 1.49
CA ALA A 454 30.14 -5.67 0.26
C ALA A 454 29.05 -6.74 0.11
N VAL A 455 28.71 -7.47 1.19
CA VAL A 455 27.68 -8.51 1.15
C VAL A 455 26.30 -7.93 0.84
N PRO A 456 25.82 -6.89 1.55
CA PRO A 456 24.59 -6.20 1.15
C PRO A 456 24.67 -5.57 -0.24
N ALA A 457 25.82 -5.05 -0.68
CA ALA A 457 25.97 -4.51 -2.03
C ALA A 457 25.66 -5.56 -3.10
N VAL A 458 26.28 -6.74 -3.00
CA VAL A 458 26.05 -7.85 -3.95
C VAL A 458 24.59 -8.29 -3.89
N GLY A 459 24.03 -8.49 -2.69
CA GLY A 459 22.64 -8.91 -2.52
C GLY A 459 21.63 -7.90 -3.10
N ILE A 460 21.80 -6.60 -2.81
CA ILE A 460 20.92 -5.52 -3.28
C ILE A 460 21.05 -5.36 -4.80
N LEU A 461 22.27 -5.37 -5.35
CA LEU A 461 22.47 -5.27 -6.81
C LEU A 461 21.89 -6.48 -7.54
N PHE A 462 22.09 -7.69 -7.00
CA PHE A 462 21.47 -8.90 -7.54
C PHE A 462 19.94 -8.80 -7.54
N CYS A 463 19.32 -8.42 -6.41
CA CYS A 463 17.88 -8.24 -6.32
C CYS A 463 17.36 -7.14 -7.27
N SER A 464 18.12 -6.06 -7.45
CA SER A 464 17.78 -4.98 -8.40
C SER A 464 17.82 -5.48 -9.84
N ALA A 465 18.82 -6.28 -10.20
CA ALA A 465 18.93 -6.89 -11.51
C ALA A 465 17.80 -7.89 -11.78
N LEU A 466 17.41 -8.68 -10.76
CA LEU A 466 16.26 -9.59 -10.85
C LEU A 466 14.95 -8.84 -11.09
N LEU A 467 14.68 -7.78 -10.31
CA LEU A 467 13.51 -6.92 -10.52
C LEU A 467 13.49 -6.29 -11.91
N LEU A 468 14.64 -5.86 -12.42
CA LEU A 468 14.75 -5.26 -13.76
C LEU A 468 14.47 -6.29 -14.86
N GLY A 469 15.12 -7.45 -14.81
CA GLY A 469 14.91 -8.53 -15.77
C GLY A 469 13.46 -9.03 -15.77
N PHE A 470 12.87 -9.12 -14.59
CA PHE A 470 11.47 -9.47 -14.44
C PHE A 470 10.53 -8.38 -14.95
N GLY A 471 10.83 -7.11 -14.68
CA GLY A 471 10.02 -6.01 -15.17
C GLY A 471 9.98 -5.95 -16.69
N LYS A 472 11.07 -6.34 -17.36
CA LYS A 472 11.08 -6.52 -18.81
C LYS A 472 10.15 -7.66 -19.25
N ALA A 473 10.21 -8.81 -18.60
CA ALA A 473 9.32 -9.94 -18.90
C ALA A 473 7.83 -9.59 -18.69
N GLN A 474 7.50 -8.87 -17.61
CA GLN A 474 6.13 -8.43 -17.36
C GLN A 474 5.64 -7.38 -18.34
N GLN A 475 6.53 -6.52 -18.86
CA GLN A 475 6.14 -5.55 -19.89
C GLN A 475 5.58 -6.29 -21.11
N GLU A 476 6.26 -7.35 -21.56
CA GLU A 476 5.83 -8.17 -22.70
C GLU A 476 4.47 -8.85 -22.42
N GLU A 477 4.26 -9.35 -21.19
CA GLU A 477 3.00 -9.97 -20.75
C GLU A 477 1.85 -8.98 -20.56
N ARG A 478 2.12 -7.73 -20.13
CA ARG A 478 1.11 -6.67 -19.93
C ARG A 478 0.36 -6.31 -21.22
N TRP A 479 1.02 -6.47 -22.37
CA TRP A 479 0.41 -6.19 -23.67
C TRP A 479 -0.47 -7.34 -24.16
N PHE A 480 -0.49 -8.46 -23.44
CA PHE A 480 -1.22 -9.69 -23.79
C PHE A 480 -1.10 -10.04 -25.28
N ALA A 481 0.08 -9.80 -25.86
CA ALA A 481 0.41 -10.34 -27.17
C ALA A 481 0.18 -11.86 -27.13
N PRO A 482 -0.24 -12.51 -28.24
CA PRO A 482 -0.34 -13.96 -28.29
C PRO A 482 0.94 -14.53 -27.70
N LEU A 483 0.78 -15.35 -26.65
CA LEU A 483 1.83 -15.93 -25.80
C LEU A 483 2.85 -16.69 -26.66
N SER A 484 3.70 -15.95 -27.36
CA SER A 484 4.70 -16.45 -28.30
C SER A 484 6.02 -16.67 -27.58
N PHE A 485 6.25 -15.94 -26.48
CA PHE A 485 7.42 -16.09 -25.62
C PHE A 485 7.30 -17.27 -24.62
N PHE A 486 6.09 -17.65 -24.24
CA PHE A 486 5.83 -18.87 -23.48
C PHE A 486 5.07 -19.87 -24.34
N ARG A 487 5.78 -20.80 -24.99
CA ARG A 487 5.27 -22.18 -25.19
C ARG A 487 5.13 -22.91 -23.85
N ALA A 488 4.75 -22.20 -22.79
CA ALA A 488 4.50 -22.83 -21.50
C ALA A 488 3.17 -23.59 -21.61
N PRO A 489 3.08 -24.77 -21.00
CA PRO A 489 1.81 -25.47 -20.89
C PRO A 489 0.73 -24.54 -20.33
N PRO A 490 -0.54 -24.72 -20.71
CA PRO A 490 -1.65 -24.05 -20.06
C PRO A 490 -1.55 -24.16 -18.54
N CYS A 491 -2.00 -23.14 -17.82
CA CYS A 491 -1.96 -23.04 -16.36
C CYS A 491 -0.57 -22.83 -15.75
N THR A 492 0.45 -22.52 -16.56
CA THR A 492 1.79 -22.24 -16.02
C THR A 492 1.81 -20.87 -15.36
N THR A 493 2.14 -20.85 -14.07
CA THR A 493 2.30 -19.65 -13.26
C THR A 493 3.52 -18.84 -13.70
N VAL A 494 3.37 -17.51 -13.79
CA VAL A 494 4.53 -16.63 -13.98
C VAL A 494 5.34 -16.62 -12.69
N VAL A 495 6.54 -17.18 -12.75
CA VAL A 495 7.47 -17.28 -11.61
C VAL A 495 8.75 -16.50 -11.90
N GLY A 496 9.27 -15.84 -10.87
CA GLY A 496 10.57 -15.19 -10.91
C GLY A 496 11.37 -15.54 -9.65
N PRO A 497 12.70 -15.68 -9.74
CA PRO A 497 13.53 -15.94 -8.58
C PRO A 497 13.35 -14.79 -7.58
N LEU A 498 13.02 -15.14 -6.33
CA LEU A 498 12.79 -14.17 -5.25
C LEU A 498 11.69 -13.14 -5.56
N LEU A 499 10.64 -13.48 -6.32
CA LEU A 499 9.50 -12.57 -6.51
C LEU A 499 8.17 -13.17 -6.03
N PRO A 500 7.23 -12.35 -5.52
CA PRO A 500 5.98 -12.82 -4.95
C PRO A 500 5.03 -13.32 -6.06
N GLU A 501 5.12 -14.62 -6.37
CA GLU A 501 4.37 -15.31 -7.44
C GLU A 501 2.87 -14.98 -7.41
N ARG A 502 2.25 -15.02 -6.23
CA ARG A 502 0.81 -14.76 -6.06
C ARG A 502 0.44 -13.34 -6.46
N GLU A 503 1.25 -12.37 -6.06
CA GLU A 503 0.99 -10.95 -6.32
C GLU A 503 1.09 -10.64 -7.82
N ILE A 504 2.12 -11.19 -8.46
CA ILE A 504 2.35 -11.07 -9.91
C ILE A 504 1.16 -11.61 -10.68
N ASN A 505 0.78 -12.86 -10.45
CA ASN A 505 -0.25 -13.52 -11.24
C ASN A 505 -1.64 -12.90 -10.97
N THR A 506 -1.95 -12.54 -9.72
CA THR A 506 -3.18 -11.83 -9.37
C THR A 506 -3.23 -10.45 -10.02
N GLY A 507 -2.09 -9.76 -10.05
CA GLY A 507 -1.94 -8.47 -10.69
C GLY A 507 -2.15 -8.54 -12.20
N LEU A 508 -1.48 -9.46 -12.89
CA LEU A 508 -1.64 -9.70 -14.32
C LEU A 508 -3.09 -10.05 -14.66
N PHE A 509 -3.73 -10.90 -13.86
CA PHE A 509 -5.14 -11.24 -14.05
C PHE A 509 -6.06 -10.01 -13.92
N ARG A 510 -5.83 -9.16 -12.90
CA ARG A 510 -6.61 -7.92 -12.76
C ARG A 510 -6.41 -6.99 -13.96
N ARG A 511 -5.17 -6.83 -14.45
CA ARG A 511 -4.87 -6.04 -15.65
C ARG A 511 -5.53 -6.59 -16.90
N PHE A 512 -5.55 -7.91 -17.05
CA PHE A 512 -6.22 -8.59 -18.16
C PHE A 512 -7.72 -8.24 -18.17
N VAL A 513 -8.38 -8.36 -17.03
CA VAL A 513 -9.81 -8.02 -16.90
C VAL A 513 -10.05 -6.53 -17.17
N GLU A 514 -9.26 -5.63 -16.58
CA GLU A 514 -9.37 -4.18 -16.81
C GLU A 514 -9.24 -3.81 -18.29
N GLN A 515 -8.30 -4.42 -19.02
CA GLN A 515 -8.14 -4.18 -20.45
C GLN A 515 -9.29 -4.77 -21.26
N THR A 516 -9.76 -5.97 -20.90
CA THR A 516 -10.89 -6.63 -21.56
C THR A 516 -12.16 -5.78 -21.45
N GLU A 517 -12.42 -5.21 -20.27
CA GLU A 517 -13.55 -4.30 -20.06
C GLU A 517 -13.43 -3.00 -20.87
N ARG A 518 -12.23 -2.40 -20.92
CA ARG A 518 -11.99 -1.13 -21.64
C ARG A 518 -12.14 -1.27 -23.15
N ALA A 519 -11.73 -2.40 -23.70
CA ALA A 519 -11.87 -2.66 -25.12
C ALA A 519 -13.33 -2.83 -25.55
N GLY A 520 -14.23 -3.18 -24.62
CA GLY A 520 -15.65 -3.38 -24.90
C GLY A 520 -15.88 -4.36 -26.07
N SER A 521 -16.90 -4.09 -26.88
CA SER A 521 -17.20 -4.81 -28.12
C SER A 521 -16.45 -4.27 -29.35
N ALA A 522 -15.45 -3.39 -29.17
CA ALA A 522 -14.97 -2.50 -30.23
C ALA A 522 -13.83 -3.07 -31.11
N GLU A 523 -13.37 -4.31 -30.92
CA GLU A 523 -12.20 -4.84 -31.65
C GLU A 523 -12.50 -6.01 -32.61
N LYS A 524 -11.94 -5.90 -33.83
CA LYS A 524 -12.54 -6.30 -35.12
C LYS A 524 -11.99 -7.59 -35.75
N THR A 525 -11.15 -8.38 -35.08
CA THR A 525 -10.57 -9.62 -35.67
C THR A 525 -10.78 -10.85 -34.79
N LYS A 526 -11.07 -11.99 -35.43
CA LYS A 526 -11.29 -13.29 -34.79
C LYS A 526 -10.08 -13.77 -33.98
N GLU A 527 -8.88 -13.56 -34.50
CA GLU A 527 -7.60 -13.93 -33.87
C GLU A 527 -7.42 -13.25 -32.51
N TYR A 528 -7.73 -11.96 -32.43
CA TYR A 528 -7.64 -11.21 -31.19
C TYR A 528 -8.67 -11.66 -30.12
N ALA A 529 -9.86 -12.06 -30.56
CA ALA A 529 -10.87 -12.65 -29.69
C ALA A 529 -10.47 -14.06 -29.19
N ASP A 530 -9.85 -14.87 -30.05
CA ASP A 530 -9.34 -16.21 -29.70
C ASP A 530 -8.17 -16.12 -28.69
N ASP A 531 -7.25 -15.17 -28.85
CA ASP A 531 -6.14 -14.93 -27.92
C ASP A 531 -6.62 -14.51 -26.53
N ARG A 532 -7.57 -13.56 -26.47
CA ARG A 532 -8.17 -13.14 -25.20
C ARG A 532 -8.88 -14.29 -24.49
N ARG A 533 -9.57 -15.15 -25.24
CA ARG A 533 -10.20 -16.35 -24.69
C ARG A 533 -9.17 -17.30 -24.10
N GLY A 534 -8.08 -17.57 -24.81
CA GLY A 534 -6.96 -18.37 -24.32
C GLY A 534 -6.38 -17.81 -23.01
N ASN A 535 -6.16 -16.49 -22.96
CA ASN A 535 -5.63 -15.81 -21.79
C ASN A 535 -6.59 -15.87 -20.58
N ALA A 536 -7.90 -15.69 -20.77
CA ALA A 536 -8.88 -15.80 -19.70
C ALA A 536 -8.86 -17.18 -19.03
N ILE A 537 -8.87 -18.25 -19.84
CA ILE A 537 -8.79 -19.64 -19.36
C ILE A 537 -7.47 -19.86 -18.63
N ASN A 538 -6.37 -19.37 -19.21
CA ASN A 538 -5.04 -19.55 -18.64
C ASN A 538 -4.92 -18.88 -17.27
N PHE A 539 -5.32 -17.61 -17.14
CA PHE A 539 -5.29 -16.91 -15.86
C PHE A 539 -6.23 -17.53 -14.82
N ALA A 540 -7.44 -17.92 -15.21
CA ALA A 540 -8.35 -18.57 -14.27
C ALA A 540 -7.78 -19.91 -13.77
N CYS A 541 -7.11 -20.65 -14.64
CA CYS A 541 -6.40 -21.87 -14.27
C CYS A 541 -5.16 -21.62 -13.39
N ILE A 542 -4.37 -20.58 -13.68
CA ILE A 542 -3.25 -20.12 -12.86
C ILE A 542 -3.72 -19.80 -11.45
N MET A 543 -4.80 -19.02 -11.31
CA MET A 543 -5.35 -18.66 -10.00
C MET A 543 -5.82 -19.88 -9.20
N ARG A 544 -6.47 -20.84 -9.88
CA ARG A 544 -6.85 -22.13 -9.26
C ARG A 544 -5.64 -22.96 -8.84
N THR A 545 -4.58 -22.98 -9.66
CA THR A 545 -3.33 -23.68 -9.35
C THR A 545 -2.67 -23.07 -8.11
N LEU A 546 -2.59 -21.73 -8.05
CA LEU A 546 -2.05 -21.02 -6.89
C LEU A 546 -2.85 -21.29 -5.61
N ALA A 547 -4.18 -21.23 -5.71
CA ALA A 547 -5.07 -21.53 -4.59
C ALA A 547 -4.98 -23.00 -4.15
N GLY A 548 -4.75 -23.93 -5.09
CA GLY A 548 -4.60 -25.35 -4.83
C GLY A 548 -3.29 -25.73 -4.12
N ARG A 549 -2.18 -25.01 -4.37
CA ARG A 549 -0.89 -25.25 -3.69
C ARG A 549 -0.94 -24.88 -2.20
N LYS A 550 -1.43 -23.68 -1.91
CA LYS A 550 -1.66 -23.18 -0.56
C LYS A 550 -2.80 -22.16 -0.63
N PRO A 551 -3.95 -22.39 0.03
CA PRO A 551 -5.05 -21.44 0.04
C PRO A 551 -4.60 -20.05 0.50
N SER A 552 -5.09 -19.02 -0.17
CA SER A 552 -4.86 -17.61 0.15
C SER A 552 -6.15 -16.85 -0.11
N ALA A 553 -6.57 -16.07 0.87
CA ALA A 553 -7.79 -15.30 0.79
C ALA A 553 -7.69 -14.29 -0.36
N SER A 554 -6.53 -13.64 -0.54
CA SER A 554 -6.35 -12.63 -1.60
C SER A 554 -6.43 -13.23 -3.00
N VAL A 555 -5.79 -14.38 -3.25
CA VAL A 555 -5.83 -15.08 -4.54
C VAL A 555 -7.25 -15.60 -4.83
N LEU A 556 -7.89 -16.24 -3.86
CA LEU A 556 -9.23 -16.81 -4.02
C LEU A 556 -10.29 -15.71 -4.21
N ALA A 557 -10.28 -14.67 -3.36
CA ALA A 557 -11.19 -13.55 -3.49
C ALA A 557 -11.00 -12.83 -4.83
N ALA A 558 -9.77 -12.51 -5.22
CA ALA A 558 -9.52 -11.88 -6.51
C ALA A 558 -9.97 -12.77 -7.68
N SER A 559 -9.72 -14.08 -7.63
CA SER A 559 -10.19 -15.01 -8.67
C SER A 559 -11.70 -14.98 -8.81
N LEU A 560 -12.43 -15.08 -7.69
CA LEU A 560 -13.88 -15.15 -7.67
C LEU A 560 -14.55 -13.81 -7.99
N GLU A 561 -13.96 -12.68 -7.59
CA GLU A 561 -14.44 -11.33 -7.90
C GLU A 561 -14.22 -10.94 -9.37
N LEU A 562 -13.16 -11.43 -10.01
CA LEU A 562 -12.82 -11.11 -11.40
C LEU A 562 -13.55 -11.99 -12.43
N ARG A 563 -13.90 -13.24 -12.09
CA ARG A 563 -14.72 -14.13 -12.95
C ARG A 563 -15.98 -13.48 -13.53
N PRO A 564 -16.89 -12.91 -12.73
CA PRO A 564 -18.14 -12.34 -13.27
C PRO A 564 -17.88 -11.16 -14.22
N ARG A 565 -16.81 -10.40 -14.01
CA ARG A 565 -16.41 -9.29 -14.90
C ARG A 565 -15.97 -9.80 -16.27
N ILE A 566 -15.25 -10.91 -16.31
CA ILE A 566 -14.89 -11.58 -17.56
C ILE A 566 -16.14 -12.09 -18.28
N PHE A 567 -17.07 -12.74 -17.58
CA PHE A 567 -18.32 -13.19 -18.18
C PHE A 567 -19.16 -12.03 -18.73
N THR A 568 -19.25 -10.92 -17.99
CA THR A 568 -19.93 -9.71 -18.46
C THR A 568 -19.27 -9.12 -19.70
N ALA A 569 -17.93 -9.07 -19.74
CA ALA A 569 -17.19 -8.57 -20.90
C ALA A 569 -17.28 -9.51 -22.11
N ALA A 570 -17.35 -10.81 -21.90
CA ALA A 570 -17.53 -11.82 -22.95
C ALA A 570 -18.96 -11.87 -23.53
N GLY A 571 -19.96 -11.42 -22.76
CA GLY A 571 -21.36 -11.44 -23.16
C GLY A 571 -21.91 -12.86 -23.33
N ASN A 572 -22.86 -13.03 -24.27
CA ASN A 572 -23.53 -14.30 -24.56
C ASN A 572 -22.83 -15.13 -25.66
N ASP A 573 -21.54 -14.91 -25.92
CA ASP A 573 -20.81 -15.68 -26.92
C ASP A 573 -20.72 -17.17 -26.49
N PRO A 574 -21.34 -18.11 -27.25
CA PRO A 574 -21.37 -19.52 -26.88
C PRO A 574 -19.99 -20.16 -26.75
N ILE A 575 -19.02 -19.71 -27.56
CA ILE A 575 -17.66 -20.27 -27.57
C ILE A 575 -16.91 -19.84 -26.29
N TRP A 576 -17.09 -18.60 -25.86
CA TRP A 576 -16.56 -18.10 -24.58
C TRP A 576 -17.15 -18.86 -23.40
N LEU A 577 -18.47 -19.00 -23.36
CA LEU A 577 -19.18 -19.72 -22.29
C LEU A 577 -18.75 -21.19 -22.23
N GLN A 578 -18.61 -21.86 -23.38
CA GLN A 578 -18.15 -23.25 -23.44
C GLN A 578 -16.70 -23.38 -22.96
N SER A 579 -15.83 -22.42 -23.31
CA SER A 579 -14.42 -22.46 -22.95
C SER A 579 -14.16 -22.14 -21.47
N MET A 580 -14.99 -21.28 -20.88
CA MET A 580 -14.96 -20.93 -19.46
C MET A 580 -15.78 -21.91 -18.58
N LYS A 581 -16.36 -22.96 -19.18
CA LYS A 581 -17.10 -24.00 -18.45
C LYS A 581 -16.34 -24.55 -17.23
N PRO A 582 -15.02 -24.82 -17.27
CA PRO A 582 -14.27 -25.22 -16.09
C PRO A 582 -14.39 -24.21 -14.94
N ASP A 583 -14.31 -22.92 -15.20
CA ASP A 583 -14.36 -21.90 -14.15
C ASP A 583 -15.75 -21.76 -13.51
N VAL A 584 -16.80 -22.15 -14.24
CA VAL A 584 -18.15 -22.37 -13.70
C VAL A 584 -18.20 -23.61 -12.83
N VAL A 585 -17.65 -24.75 -13.30
CA VAL A 585 -17.65 -26.02 -12.56
C VAL A 585 -16.92 -25.88 -11.22
N TYR A 586 -15.81 -25.15 -11.18
CA TYR A 586 -15.00 -24.98 -9.96
C TYR A 586 -15.46 -23.82 -9.07
N TRP A 587 -16.47 -23.04 -9.46
CA TRP A 587 -16.87 -21.84 -8.70
C TRP A 587 -17.33 -22.18 -7.27
N GLU A 588 -18.18 -23.20 -7.12
CA GLU A 588 -18.64 -23.66 -5.79
C GLU A 588 -17.48 -24.19 -4.93
N ALA A 589 -16.58 -24.98 -5.53
CA ALA A 589 -15.42 -25.52 -4.82
C ALA A 589 -14.44 -24.42 -4.38
N ASP A 590 -14.22 -23.40 -5.20
CA ASP A 590 -13.35 -22.27 -4.87
C ASP A 590 -13.99 -21.34 -3.83
N LEU A 591 -15.33 -21.21 -3.80
CA LEU A 591 -16.05 -20.54 -2.70
C LEU A 591 -15.85 -21.28 -1.37
N ALA A 592 -16.00 -22.61 -1.37
CA ALA A 592 -15.74 -23.41 -0.18
C ALA A 592 -14.28 -23.28 0.30
N ARG A 593 -13.31 -23.25 -0.62
CA ARG A 593 -11.90 -22.98 -0.30
C ARG A 593 -11.72 -21.58 0.28
N LEU A 594 -12.35 -20.55 -0.28
CA LEU A 594 -12.28 -19.19 0.26
C LEU A 594 -12.82 -19.18 1.70
N TRP A 595 -13.97 -19.78 1.96
CA TRP A 595 -14.56 -19.80 3.30
C TRP A 595 -13.76 -20.61 4.32
N SER A 596 -12.88 -21.52 3.88
CA SER A 596 -11.95 -22.20 4.79
C SER A 596 -10.85 -21.28 5.35
N VAL A 597 -10.45 -20.24 4.61
CA VAL A 597 -9.42 -19.27 5.03
C VAL A 597 -9.97 -17.90 5.39
N ALA A 598 -11.17 -17.58 4.91
CA ALA A 598 -11.87 -16.33 5.12
C ALA A 598 -13.38 -16.59 5.30
N PRO A 599 -13.79 -17.21 6.43
CA PRO A 599 -15.19 -17.63 6.64
C PRO A 599 -16.21 -16.50 6.58
N GLY A 600 -15.75 -15.26 6.81
CA GLY A 600 -16.58 -14.08 6.72
C GLY A 600 -16.96 -13.72 5.28
N ARG A 601 -16.18 -14.07 4.25
CA ARG A 601 -16.32 -13.54 2.88
C ARG A 601 -17.45 -14.20 2.06
N THR A 602 -18.66 -14.30 2.62
CA THR A 602 -19.79 -14.95 1.94
C THR A 602 -20.37 -14.11 0.79
N GLU A 603 -20.09 -12.81 0.73
CA GLU A 603 -20.54 -11.91 -0.35
C GLU A 603 -19.96 -12.27 -1.71
N VAL A 604 -18.82 -12.97 -1.72
CA VAL A 604 -18.18 -13.45 -2.94
C VAL A 604 -19.03 -14.52 -3.65
N ALA A 605 -20.04 -15.09 -2.98
CA ALA A 605 -21.02 -15.99 -3.61
C ALA A 605 -22.12 -15.26 -4.41
N VAL A 606 -22.36 -13.97 -4.15
CA VAL A 606 -23.43 -13.20 -4.82
C VAL A 606 -23.27 -13.21 -6.35
N PRO A 607 -22.07 -12.95 -6.91
CA PRO A 607 -21.90 -12.98 -8.37
C PRO A 607 -22.18 -14.36 -8.98
N TYR A 608 -21.87 -15.45 -8.26
CA TYR A 608 -22.11 -16.80 -8.75
C TYR A 608 -23.61 -17.11 -8.82
N VAL A 609 -24.35 -16.83 -7.75
CA VAL A 609 -25.81 -17.04 -7.71
C VAL A 609 -26.51 -16.13 -8.72
N SER A 610 -26.08 -14.87 -8.82
CA SER A 610 -26.59 -13.93 -9.83
C SER A 610 -26.36 -14.44 -11.25
N TRP A 611 -25.19 -15.02 -11.51
CA TRP A 611 -24.86 -15.62 -12.81
C TRP A 611 -25.75 -16.84 -13.11
N LEU A 612 -25.96 -17.74 -12.14
CA LEU A 612 -26.85 -18.91 -12.31
C LEU A 612 -28.29 -18.49 -12.64
N ILE A 613 -28.79 -17.43 -12.00
CA ILE A 613 -30.11 -16.85 -12.28
C ILE A 613 -30.15 -16.30 -13.72
N ALA A 614 -29.14 -15.53 -14.13
CA ALA A 614 -29.06 -14.97 -15.47
C ALA A 614 -29.02 -16.06 -16.56
N GLN A 615 -28.36 -17.19 -16.29
CA GLN A 615 -28.30 -18.35 -17.18
C GLN A 615 -29.53 -19.25 -17.12
N ARG A 616 -30.47 -19.01 -16.19
CA ARG A 616 -31.62 -19.88 -15.92
C ARG A 616 -31.20 -21.33 -15.65
N ASP A 617 -30.12 -21.53 -14.91
CA ASP A 617 -29.59 -22.87 -14.61
C ASP A 617 -30.59 -23.66 -13.75
N PRO A 618 -31.07 -24.85 -14.19
CA PRO A 618 -32.04 -25.64 -13.43
C PRO A 618 -31.50 -26.15 -12.08
N LYS A 619 -30.17 -26.20 -11.90
CA LYS A 619 -29.53 -26.59 -10.63
C LYS A 619 -29.41 -25.45 -9.64
N MET A 620 -29.81 -24.23 -10.01
CA MET A 620 -29.66 -23.05 -9.15
C MET A 620 -30.26 -23.24 -7.75
N PRO A 621 -31.50 -23.77 -7.56
CA PRO A 621 -32.05 -23.95 -6.22
C PRO A 621 -31.27 -24.93 -5.34
N GLU A 622 -30.74 -26.00 -5.94
CA GLU A 622 -29.93 -27.02 -5.27
C GLU A 622 -28.58 -26.44 -4.81
N ILE A 623 -27.88 -25.73 -5.72
CA ILE A 623 -26.61 -25.05 -5.44
C ILE A 623 -26.81 -23.97 -4.36
N ALA A 624 -27.85 -23.15 -4.49
CA ALA A 624 -28.20 -22.12 -3.53
C ALA A 624 -28.44 -22.72 -2.13
N GLY A 625 -29.13 -23.85 -2.05
CA GLY A 625 -29.33 -24.59 -0.80
C GLY A 625 -28.01 -25.06 -0.16
N ARG A 626 -27.10 -25.63 -0.94
CA ARG A 626 -25.77 -26.05 -0.44
C ARG A 626 -24.95 -24.86 0.05
N LEU A 627 -24.87 -23.78 -0.75
CA LEU A 627 -24.14 -22.57 -0.37
C LEU A 627 -24.70 -21.97 0.93
N ALA A 628 -26.02 -21.84 1.04
CA ALA A 628 -26.67 -21.32 2.24
C ALA A 628 -26.42 -22.20 3.49
N SER A 629 -26.34 -23.53 3.32
CA SER A 629 -26.06 -24.46 4.43
C SER A 629 -24.65 -24.31 5.02
N ALA A 630 -23.70 -23.81 4.23
CA ALA A 630 -22.33 -23.55 4.68
C ALA A 630 -22.16 -22.17 5.37
N MET A 631 -23.20 -21.32 5.35
CA MET A 631 -23.17 -19.98 5.93
C MET A 631 -23.79 -19.94 7.33
N ARG A 632 -23.26 -19.05 8.17
CA ARG A 632 -23.76 -18.82 9.53
C ARG A 632 -25.18 -18.25 9.51
N ASP A 633 -25.95 -18.53 10.55
CA ASP A 633 -27.22 -17.86 10.78
C ASP A 633 -27.00 -16.37 11.05
N GLY A 634 -27.91 -15.52 10.56
CA GLY A 634 -27.76 -14.06 10.62
C GLY A 634 -26.85 -13.46 9.55
N ASP A 635 -26.33 -14.27 8.62
CA ASP A 635 -25.60 -13.76 7.46
C ASP A 635 -26.58 -13.21 6.39
N PRO A 636 -26.52 -11.91 6.03
CA PRO A 636 -27.44 -11.32 5.05
C PRO A 636 -27.41 -12.03 3.69
N VAL A 637 -26.24 -12.53 3.27
CA VAL A 637 -26.08 -13.24 2.00
C VAL A 637 -26.77 -14.59 2.05
N LYS A 638 -26.73 -15.29 3.19
CA LYS A 638 -27.48 -16.54 3.36
C LYS A 638 -28.97 -16.29 3.15
N ALA A 639 -29.54 -15.30 3.82
CA ALA A 639 -30.95 -14.96 3.69
C ALA A 639 -31.30 -14.55 2.24
N TRP A 640 -30.42 -13.79 1.58
CA TRP A 640 -30.62 -13.41 0.18
C TRP A 640 -30.58 -14.59 -0.78
N ILE A 641 -29.62 -15.51 -0.63
CA ILE A 641 -29.53 -16.73 -1.43
C ILE A 641 -30.78 -17.59 -1.23
N LEU A 642 -31.27 -17.73 0.01
CA LEU A 642 -32.52 -18.44 0.30
C LEU A 642 -33.73 -17.76 -0.34
N SER A 643 -33.77 -16.43 -0.41
CA SER A 643 -34.81 -15.70 -1.15
C SER A 643 -34.76 -16.00 -2.64
N ARG A 644 -33.58 -16.02 -3.26
CA ARG A 644 -33.41 -16.37 -4.68
C ARG A 644 -33.76 -17.83 -4.97
N LYS A 645 -33.43 -18.74 -4.05
CA LYS A 645 -33.85 -20.14 -4.11
C LYS A 645 -35.38 -20.26 -4.14
N ALA A 646 -36.06 -19.64 -3.16
CA ALA A 646 -37.52 -19.68 -3.05
C ALA A 646 -38.21 -19.05 -4.27
N GLU A 647 -37.64 -17.97 -4.83
CA GLU A 647 -38.11 -17.37 -6.09
C GLU A 647 -38.11 -18.38 -7.25
N ALA A 648 -37.04 -19.14 -7.42
CA ALA A 648 -36.95 -20.14 -8.48
C ALA A 648 -37.81 -21.38 -8.23
N GLU A 649 -38.12 -21.69 -6.96
CA GLU A 649 -39.06 -22.76 -6.58
C GLU A 649 -40.52 -22.30 -6.66
N GLY A 650 -40.78 -21.01 -6.88
CA GLY A 650 -42.13 -20.44 -6.93
C GLY A 650 -42.79 -20.23 -5.56
N ASP A 651 -42.05 -20.39 -4.46
CA ASP A 651 -42.54 -20.13 -3.09
C ASP A 651 -42.40 -18.64 -2.75
N ARG A 652 -43.45 -17.91 -3.09
CA ARG A 652 -43.51 -16.46 -2.90
C ARG A 652 -43.47 -16.04 -1.43
N THR A 653 -44.07 -16.83 -0.53
CA THR A 653 -44.11 -16.51 0.91
C THR A 653 -42.74 -16.70 1.55
N ALA A 654 -42.01 -17.76 1.19
CA ALA A 654 -40.63 -17.94 1.64
C ALA A 654 -39.68 -16.90 1.01
N GLN A 655 -39.89 -16.57 -0.28
CA GLN A 655 -39.11 -15.54 -0.97
C GLN A 655 -39.17 -14.20 -0.24
N ASP A 656 -40.38 -13.70 0.05
CA ASP A 656 -40.58 -12.40 0.69
C ASP A 656 -40.02 -12.41 2.12
N ARG A 657 -40.26 -13.49 2.89
CA ARG A 657 -39.73 -13.65 4.24
C ARG A 657 -38.20 -13.58 4.27
N HIS A 658 -37.53 -14.37 3.46
CA HIS A 658 -36.08 -14.39 3.40
C HIS A 658 -35.49 -13.08 2.86
N LEU A 659 -36.18 -12.41 1.93
CA LEU A 659 -35.77 -11.10 1.45
C LEU A 659 -35.84 -10.04 2.56
N ARG A 660 -36.89 -10.07 3.40
CA ARG A 660 -36.98 -9.20 4.58
C ARG A 660 -35.85 -9.46 5.56
N ASP A 661 -35.59 -10.74 5.87
CA ASP A 661 -34.50 -11.11 6.77
C ASP A 661 -33.15 -10.62 6.24
N ALA A 662 -32.93 -10.77 4.93
CA ALA A 662 -31.72 -10.27 4.28
C ALA A 662 -31.59 -8.74 4.37
N LEU A 663 -32.68 -8.00 4.14
CA LEU A 663 -32.73 -6.53 4.23
C LEU A 663 -32.45 -6.06 5.67
N ALA A 664 -33.08 -6.67 6.67
CA ALA A 664 -32.84 -6.37 8.07
C ALA A 664 -31.39 -6.65 8.50
N GLN A 665 -30.76 -7.65 7.89
CA GLN A 665 -29.35 -7.99 8.10
C GLN A 665 -28.37 -7.17 7.22
N GLY A 666 -28.88 -6.26 6.39
CA GLY A 666 -28.07 -5.33 5.61
C GLY A 666 -27.56 -5.87 4.27
N ILE A 667 -28.26 -6.81 3.61
CA ILE A 667 -27.92 -7.28 2.24
C ILE A 667 -27.83 -6.13 1.22
N ALA A 668 -28.57 -5.05 1.48
CA ALA A 668 -28.51 -3.79 0.75
C ALA A 668 -27.07 -3.25 0.58
N ASN A 669 -26.17 -3.58 1.51
CA ASN A 669 -24.76 -3.21 1.45
C ASN A 669 -23.90 -4.10 0.53
N ILE A 670 -24.50 -5.13 -0.05
CA ILE A 670 -23.78 -6.19 -0.76
C ILE A 670 -24.34 -6.40 -2.16
N VAL A 671 -25.65 -6.28 -2.34
CA VAL A 671 -26.32 -6.53 -3.62
C VAL A 671 -27.22 -5.35 -3.95
N PRO A 672 -27.22 -4.85 -5.21
CA PRO A 672 -28.25 -3.90 -5.63
C PRO A 672 -29.62 -4.58 -5.60
N ILE A 673 -30.58 -3.97 -4.89
CA ILE A 673 -31.96 -4.46 -4.80
C ILE A 673 -32.88 -3.34 -5.26
N SER A 674 -33.77 -3.64 -6.21
CA SER A 674 -34.71 -2.65 -6.72
C SER A 674 -35.73 -2.23 -5.65
N ARG A 675 -36.09 -0.95 -5.66
CA ARG A 675 -37.10 -0.38 -4.75
C ARG A 675 -38.41 -1.17 -4.74
N ALA A 676 -38.90 -1.53 -5.92
CA ALA A 676 -40.12 -2.34 -6.07
C ALA A 676 -40.02 -3.72 -5.38
N SER A 677 -38.83 -4.30 -5.29
CA SER A 677 -38.65 -5.58 -4.57
C SER A 677 -38.71 -5.40 -3.06
N VAL A 678 -38.19 -4.27 -2.55
CA VAL A 678 -38.24 -3.95 -1.12
C VAL A 678 -39.65 -3.56 -0.69
N GLU A 679 -40.32 -2.68 -1.42
CA GLU A 679 -41.69 -2.26 -1.11
C GLU A 679 -42.65 -3.47 -1.06
N ARG A 680 -42.49 -4.42 -1.99
CA ARG A 680 -43.25 -5.67 -1.99
C ARG A 680 -42.97 -6.54 -0.75
N ALA A 681 -41.70 -6.76 -0.43
CA ALA A 681 -41.31 -7.58 0.72
C ALA A 681 -41.85 -6.99 2.05
N MET A 682 -41.82 -5.65 2.19
CA MET A 682 -42.35 -4.94 3.34
C MET A 682 -43.89 -5.00 3.42
N GLN A 683 -44.60 -4.84 2.30
CA GLN A 683 -46.06 -4.93 2.25
C GLN A 683 -46.61 -6.33 2.57
N ALA A 684 -45.83 -7.38 2.29
CA ALA A 684 -46.18 -8.75 2.66
C ALA A 684 -46.06 -9.02 4.17
N ALA A 685 -45.61 -8.05 4.99
CA ALA A 685 -45.54 -8.18 6.45
C ALA A 685 -46.74 -7.54 7.17
N SER A 686 -47.39 -6.58 6.51
CA SER A 686 -48.54 -5.84 7.04
C SER A 686 -49.89 -6.49 6.71
N ARG A 687 -49.85 -7.62 6.00
CA ARG A 687 -50.97 -8.53 5.74
C ARG A 687 -50.72 -9.82 6.47
#